data_AF-A0A7Y8QD81-F1
#
_entry.id   AF-A0A7Y8QD81-F1
#
_cell.length_a   1.000
_cell.length_b   1.000
_cell.length_c   1.000
_cell.angle_alpha   90.00
_cell.angle_beta   90.00
_cell.angle_gamma   90.00
#
_symmetry.space_group_name_H-M   'P 1'
#
loop_
_entity.id
_entity.type
_entity.pdbx_description
1 polymer ?
#
loop_
_entity_poly.entity_id
_entity_poly.type
_entity_poly.pdbx_seq_one_letter_code
_entity_poly.pdbx_strand_id
1 'polypeptide(L)'
;MSQSFETFVPTLKHQKLLATAEAIALEKDKVEDAKTLKQATDTAVEYFEKYRYWWINEGEMIFDRETGLLWQGQPSNLRYYYSYQQQANQDLAPLKLGGLNDWRVPLDGELWKIIEPKNFPLKRGSNLRLDDYCYFLTQDNYTLNLDSTSKRNDCYNNSRVLAVNSFFKQKPTTSIALKNFSDKKWKIRPHFITVPQVDIDQCVAESKLSHDIYQTFINNKDYWLKNPFAIPTGNYPKLRNFLTTYMDKPLKDFYKNLEYLEKLPKKKYDYKPQVDPIAVWQSIDYISTRLPKIDALKFTDVEQGMWEFFVPKALQGKYTKVQSKQFCRDRNPVLDIREANVAIDFGTSSTVVAIRKNGKDELLRIGMQEKDFAKDAITDQQYENPTVLEFLDLQNFLKEWQSESYRPLVNWDNIHCSHEARAALRNNNSNTKVVSSIFARLKQWALRNEQTAKVRLRDQQDYEYQLQPLTEYNPVKGQPIQIGKDYPQLDPIEVYAWFLGMTINWRERGIFLNYYLTFPVKYSNEVKARILAAFRRGLQRSLPESLIYDERFNDFSVEELASEPAAFAAAALERLEIEPDDGGVSYAVFDFGGGTTDFDYGFYRNPNDEEHDEGWDYVIEHFGSSGDQFLGGENLLENLAYLVFQANSSECNKNKIAFTKPLDAENFAGSELLIAQTQAAYTNTTLMMSKLRPLWEAGKSLDSEGEEKFLLIDKDGQTVQCAINIKEKELITFLENRIRQGLKDFFIAMNVAFKQQHQKLPELIHILLAGNSSRSRIVLGLLGRLDDEKSKALHQLLLTDLAEIFEDLPDLEIHLPLDADPKNAYAPTAKTGVALGLLRLCPGETLKVVNHAAEDNTDSPFQYFIGAFRRDTLQVAIHRGQTYQEWAELGKPLNGVLVMGYTTSSSAALENQVKRGDKGVFEQNLRLSGNIQGHKVFAKVLSPNEIEICTAQSLDDVHRQQTNNNRIIQLSI
;
A
#
# COMPACT_ATOMS: atom_id res chain seq x y z
N MET A 1 -28.66 40.41 4.35
CA MET A 1 -28.95 39.26 3.48
C MET A 1 -27.62 38.67 3.07
N SER A 2 -27.27 37.46 3.54
CA SER A 2 -26.11 36.75 2.99
C SER A 2 -26.47 36.28 1.58
N GLN A 3 -25.79 36.80 0.56
CA GLN A 3 -25.98 36.41 -0.82
C GLN A 3 -25.63 34.91 -0.93
N SER A 4 -26.60 34.08 -1.32
CA SER A 4 -26.41 32.64 -1.55
C SER A 4 -26.26 32.43 -3.05
N PHE A 5 -25.25 31.67 -3.47
CA PHE A 5 -24.98 31.38 -4.87
C PHE A 5 -25.35 29.93 -5.18
N GLU A 6 -25.81 29.66 -6.42
CA GLU A 6 -26.08 28.31 -6.89
C GLU A 6 -24.86 27.78 -7.65
N THR A 7 -24.38 26.59 -7.27
CA THR A 7 -23.33 25.85 -7.99
C THR A 7 -23.88 24.50 -8.41
N PHE A 8 -23.63 24.09 -9.66
CA PHE A 8 -24.00 22.77 -10.15
C PHE A 8 -22.85 21.80 -9.95
N VAL A 9 -23.16 20.63 -9.40
CA VAL A 9 -22.16 19.62 -9.09
C VAL A 9 -22.65 18.20 -9.42
N PRO A 10 -21.76 17.26 -9.77
CA PRO A 10 -22.13 15.86 -10.00
C PRO A 10 -22.80 15.26 -8.76
N THR A 11 -24.03 14.77 -8.92
CA THR A 11 -24.90 14.38 -7.79
C THR A 11 -24.27 13.27 -6.95
N LEU A 12 -23.76 12.21 -7.60
CA LEU A 12 -23.22 11.04 -6.90
C LEU A 12 -21.95 11.40 -6.11
N LYS A 13 -20.99 12.08 -6.77
CA LYS A 13 -19.75 12.54 -6.12
C LYS A 13 -20.04 13.49 -4.97
N HIS A 14 -20.97 14.43 -5.16
CA HIS A 14 -21.35 15.37 -4.11
C HIS A 14 -21.87 14.65 -2.86
N GLN A 15 -22.82 13.71 -3.05
CA GLN A 15 -23.40 12.95 -1.94
C GLN A 15 -22.33 12.16 -1.18
N LYS A 16 -21.40 11.54 -1.90
CA LYS A 16 -20.31 10.78 -1.29
C LYS A 16 -19.33 11.68 -0.52
N LEU A 17 -18.88 12.79 -1.13
CA LEU A 17 -18.01 13.77 -0.48
C LEU A 17 -18.65 14.35 0.79
N LEU A 18 -19.94 14.67 0.73
CA LEU A 18 -20.70 15.19 1.87
C LEU A 18 -20.78 14.15 2.99
N ALA A 19 -21.17 12.91 2.68
CA ALA A 19 -21.27 11.83 3.66
C ALA A 19 -19.91 11.53 4.32
N THR A 20 -18.82 11.54 3.55
CA THR A 20 -17.46 11.36 4.07
C THR A 20 -17.07 12.52 5.01
N ALA A 21 -17.34 13.76 4.63
CA ALA A 21 -17.06 14.92 5.48
C ALA A 21 -17.90 14.91 6.77
N GLU A 22 -19.18 14.52 6.68
CA GLU A 22 -20.07 14.36 7.82
C GLU A 22 -19.54 13.29 8.80
N ALA A 23 -19.09 12.13 8.29
CA ALA A 23 -18.51 11.08 9.12
C ALA A 23 -17.22 11.53 9.82
N ILE A 24 -16.34 12.23 9.11
CA ILE A 24 -15.09 12.77 9.68
C ILE A 24 -15.37 13.79 10.79
N ALA A 25 -16.33 14.70 10.56
CA ALA A 25 -16.70 15.69 11.56
C ALA A 25 -17.27 15.03 12.83
N LEU A 26 -18.11 14.01 12.67
CA LEU A 26 -18.66 13.25 13.80
C LEU A 26 -17.57 12.54 14.61
N GLU A 27 -16.59 11.93 13.93
CA GLU A 27 -15.48 11.26 14.61
C GLU A 27 -14.59 12.26 15.37
N LYS A 28 -14.37 13.45 14.80
CA LYS A 28 -13.65 14.53 15.47
C LYS A 28 -14.36 14.98 16.75
N ASP A 29 -15.69 15.11 16.71
CA ASP A 29 -16.48 15.46 17.89
C ASP A 29 -16.35 14.39 18.98
N LYS A 30 -16.37 13.10 18.62
CA LYS A 30 -16.14 12.01 19.59
C LYS A 30 -14.75 12.06 20.22
N VAL A 31 -13.72 12.30 19.41
CA VAL A 31 -12.32 12.38 19.88
C VAL A 31 -12.13 13.56 20.83
N GLU A 32 -12.70 14.71 20.53
CA GLU A 32 -12.61 15.90 21.39
C GLU A 32 -13.40 15.70 22.70
N ASP A 33 -14.57 15.07 22.64
CA ASP A 33 -15.33 14.70 23.84
C ASP A 33 -14.58 13.65 24.68
N ALA A 34 -13.92 12.67 24.06
CA ALA A 34 -13.10 11.68 24.78
C ALA A 34 -11.91 12.35 25.48
N LYS A 35 -11.24 13.31 24.81
CA LYS A 35 -10.17 14.12 25.39
C LYS A 35 -10.67 14.96 26.57
N THR A 36 -11.82 15.62 26.39
CA THR A 36 -12.47 16.43 27.43
C THR A 36 -12.85 15.57 28.63
N LEU A 37 -13.44 14.39 28.41
CA LEU A 37 -13.80 13.44 29.46
C LEU A 37 -12.57 12.97 30.25
N LYS A 38 -11.47 12.64 29.55
CA LYS A 38 -10.21 12.24 30.20
C LYS A 38 -9.67 13.37 31.08
N GLN A 39 -9.55 14.58 30.54
CA GLN A 39 -9.06 15.74 31.29
C GLN A 39 -9.95 16.06 32.51
N ALA A 40 -11.27 16.02 32.35
CA ALA A 40 -12.22 16.23 33.44
C ALA A 40 -12.08 15.14 34.52
N THR A 41 -11.86 13.88 34.11
CA THR A 41 -11.69 12.75 35.03
C THR A 41 -10.42 12.91 35.85
N ASP A 42 -9.29 13.18 35.19
CA ASP A 42 -7.99 13.34 35.85
C ASP A 42 -8.04 14.52 36.86
N THR A 43 -8.63 15.65 36.45
CA THR A 43 -8.79 16.84 37.32
C THR A 43 -9.73 16.58 38.50
N ALA A 44 -10.84 15.87 38.27
CA ALA A 44 -11.79 15.53 39.33
C ALA A 44 -11.17 14.54 40.34
N VAL A 45 -10.43 13.54 39.85
CA VAL A 45 -9.69 12.59 40.70
C VAL A 45 -8.66 13.31 41.54
N GLU A 46 -7.83 14.16 40.93
CA GLU A 46 -6.78 14.91 41.64
C GLU A 46 -7.38 15.77 42.77
N TYR A 47 -8.48 16.48 42.50
CA TYR A 47 -9.16 17.27 43.53
C TYR A 47 -9.80 16.39 44.61
N PHE A 48 -10.49 15.31 44.21
CA PHE A 48 -11.14 14.40 45.14
C PHE A 48 -10.14 13.80 46.14
N GLU A 49 -8.93 13.50 45.66
CA GLU A 49 -7.86 12.90 46.45
C GLU A 49 -7.15 13.87 47.41
N LYS A 50 -7.42 15.18 47.34
CA LYS A 50 -6.92 16.13 48.35
C LYS A 50 -7.56 15.92 49.72
N TYR A 51 -8.74 15.29 49.77
CA TYR A 51 -9.51 15.13 51.00
C TYR A 51 -9.77 13.65 51.29
N ARG A 52 -9.42 13.21 52.50
CA ARG A 52 -9.75 11.85 52.98
C ARG A 52 -11.25 11.67 53.21
N TYR A 53 -11.90 12.67 53.81
CA TYR A 53 -13.30 12.58 54.22
C TYR A 53 -14.20 13.48 53.39
N TRP A 54 -15.35 12.95 53.00
CA TRP A 54 -16.35 13.65 52.21
C TRP A 54 -17.73 13.53 52.86
N TRP A 55 -18.39 14.68 53.07
CA TRP A 55 -19.80 14.72 53.42
C TRP A 55 -20.65 14.28 52.25
N ILE A 56 -21.65 13.46 52.50
CA ILE A 56 -22.66 13.03 51.54
C ILE A 56 -24.04 13.50 51.99
N ASN A 57 -24.86 13.97 51.04
CA ASN A 57 -26.25 14.38 51.21
C ASN A 57 -26.46 15.31 52.41
N GLU A 58 -25.76 16.43 52.39
CA GLU A 58 -25.96 17.50 53.40
C GLU A 58 -25.66 17.05 54.85
N GLY A 59 -24.64 16.21 55.01
CA GLY A 59 -24.17 15.74 56.31
C GLY A 59 -24.85 14.47 56.82
N GLU A 60 -25.64 13.81 55.98
CA GLU A 60 -26.28 12.53 56.27
C GLU A 60 -25.24 11.42 56.53
N MET A 61 -24.20 11.37 55.69
CA MET A 61 -23.12 10.38 55.78
C MET A 61 -21.75 11.00 55.55
N ILE A 62 -20.72 10.27 55.95
CA ILE A 62 -19.31 10.58 55.73
C ILE A 62 -18.67 9.43 54.95
N PHE A 63 -18.10 9.71 53.78
CA PHE A 63 -17.26 8.75 53.08
C PHE A 63 -15.80 8.91 53.51
N ASP A 64 -15.18 7.81 53.93
CA ASP A 64 -13.74 7.72 54.17
C ASP A 64 -13.06 7.08 52.96
N ARG A 65 -12.37 7.90 52.16
CA ARG A 65 -11.66 7.47 50.95
C ARG A 65 -10.57 6.42 51.26
N GLU A 66 -9.91 6.50 52.40
CA GLU A 66 -8.80 5.57 52.70
C GLU A 66 -9.27 4.17 53.01
N THR A 67 -10.45 4.03 53.64
CA THR A 67 -11.02 2.73 54.00
C THR A 67 -12.09 2.25 53.02
N GLY A 68 -12.72 3.15 52.26
CA GLY A 68 -13.89 2.87 51.43
C GLY A 68 -15.19 2.72 52.22
N LEU A 69 -15.18 3.02 53.52
CA LEU A 69 -16.34 2.89 54.39
C LEU A 69 -17.18 4.17 54.41
N LEU A 70 -18.48 3.99 54.61
CA LEU A 70 -19.44 5.06 54.84
C LEU A 70 -19.81 5.07 56.32
N TRP A 71 -19.81 6.25 56.93
CA TRP A 71 -20.12 6.46 58.34
C TRP A 71 -21.35 7.35 58.49
N GLN A 72 -22.15 7.11 59.52
CA GLN A 72 -23.29 7.95 59.85
C GLN A 72 -22.81 9.36 60.25
N GLY A 73 -23.33 10.40 59.59
CA GLY A 73 -22.94 11.77 59.87
C GLY A 73 -23.57 12.36 61.13
N GLN A 74 -24.69 11.79 61.59
CA GLN A 74 -25.39 12.21 62.81
C GLN A 74 -25.71 10.99 63.70
N PRO A 75 -24.82 10.62 64.63
CA PRO A 75 -24.98 9.46 65.49
C PRO A 75 -26.17 9.59 66.45
N SER A 76 -26.83 8.47 66.74
CA SER A 76 -27.96 8.44 67.67
C SER A 76 -27.54 8.74 69.12
N ASN A 77 -28.49 9.26 69.90
CA ASN A 77 -28.34 9.44 71.34
C ASN A 77 -28.67 8.17 72.16
N LEU A 78 -29.07 7.08 71.51
CA LEU A 78 -29.28 5.79 72.18
C LEU A 78 -28.00 5.31 72.87
N ARG A 79 -28.19 4.59 73.99
CA ARG A 79 -27.13 4.12 74.88
C ARG A 79 -27.25 2.61 75.04
N TYR A 80 -26.11 1.93 74.94
CA TYR A 80 -26.02 0.48 74.98
C TYR A 80 -25.05 0.01 76.04
N TYR A 81 -25.32 -1.19 76.55
CA TYR A 81 -24.35 -1.96 77.31
C TYR A 81 -23.24 -2.47 76.38
N TYR A 82 -22.00 -2.62 76.88
CA TYR A 82 -20.87 -3.10 76.06
C TYR A 82 -21.09 -4.48 75.41
N SER A 83 -22.06 -5.27 75.88
CA SER A 83 -22.42 -6.60 75.36
C SER A 83 -23.69 -6.61 74.49
N TYR A 84 -24.28 -5.44 74.18
CA TYR A 84 -25.58 -5.32 73.49
C TYR A 84 -25.44 -5.03 71.99
N GLN A 85 -24.43 -5.62 71.32
CA GLN A 85 -24.18 -5.47 69.87
C GLN A 85 -25.37 -5.92 69.03
N GLN A 86 -26.00 -7.03 69.41
CA GLN A 86 -27.13 -7.58 68.65
C GLN A 86 -28.33 -6.63 68.69
N GLN A 87 -28.65 -6.08 69.87
CA GLN A 87 -29.70 -5.07 70.03
C GLN A 87 -29.34 -3.79 69.25
N ALA A 88 -28.11 -3.31 69.36
CA ALA A 88 -27.65 -2.15 68.62
C ALA A 88 -27.76 -2.33 67.09
N ASN A 89 -27.42 -3.51 66.56
CA ASN A 89 -27.60 -3.82 65.14
C ASN A 89 -29.09 -3.93 64.75
N GLN A 90 -29.95 -4.46 65.62
CA GLN A 90 -31.40 -4.48 65.40
C GLN A 90 -32.00 -3.08 65.32
N ASP A 91 -31.57 -2.18 66.22
CA ASP A 91 -31.99 -0.78 66.21
C ASP A 91 -31.49 -0.01 64.98
N LEU A 92 -30.39 -0.45 64.36
CA LEU A 92 -29.87 0.10 63.11
C LEU A 92 -30.52 -0.48 61.84
N ALA A 93 -31.20 -1.63 61.91
CA ALA A 93 -31.80 -2.27 60.74
C ALA A 93 -32.78 -1.37 59.93
N PRO A 94 -33.59 -0.49 60.57
CA PRO A 94 -34.45 0.47 59.87
C PRO A 94 -33.69 1.64 59.22
N LEU A 95 -32.40 1.84 59.50
CA LEU A 95 -31.63 2.98 59.00
C LEU A 95 -31.40 2.86 57.48
N LYS A 96 -31.79 3.90 56.71
CA LYS A 96 -31.74 3.95 55.24
C LYS A 96 -30.95 5.13 54.68
N LEU A 97 -29.82 5.48 55.30
CA LEU A 97 -29.05 6.64 54.88
C LEU A 97 -28.51 6.45 53.45
N GLY A 98 -28.63 7.48 52.61
CA GLY A 98 -28.23 7.43 51.21
C GLY A 98 -28.97 6.39 50.36
N GLY A 99 -30.10 5.85 50.87
CA GLY A 99 -30.82 4.73 50.26
C GLY A 99 -30.13 3.37 50.43
N LEU A 100 -29.18 3.25 51.35
CA LEU A 100 -28.48 2.00 51.66
C LEU A 100 -29.13 1.26 52.84
N ASN A 101 -29.15 -0.07 52.74
CA ASN A 101 -29.46 -0.98 53.84
C ASN A 101 -28.16 -1.43 54.53
N ASP A 102 -28.27 -2.22 55.59
CA ASP A 102 -27.14 -2.94 56.23
C ASP A 102 -26.14 -2.03 56.99
N TRP A 103 -26.66 -0.97 57.59
CA TRP A 103 -25.92 -0.19 58.59
C TRP A 103 -25.71 -1.01 59.86
N ARG A 104 -24.48 -1.01 60.37
CA ARG A 104 -24.09 -1.85 61.52
C ARG A 104 -23.21 -1.12 62.51
N VAL A 105 -23.07 -1.71 63.70
CA VAL A 105 -22.01 -1.38 64.65
C VAL A 105 -20.64 -1.62 63.97
N PRO A 106 -19.65 -0.73 64.13
CA PRO A 106 -18.33 -0.90 63.53
C PRO A 106 -17.47 -1.92 64.27
N LEU A 107 -16.51 -2.54 63.57
CA LEU A 107 -15.42 -3.27 64.21
C LEU A 107 -14.50 -2.28 64.94
N ASP A 108 -13.85 -2.73 66.02
CA ASP A 108 -12.89 -1.93 66.77
C ASP A 108 -11.76 -1.39 65.87
N GLY A 109 -11.27 -2.22 64.94
CA GLY A 109 -10.27 -1.81 63.95
C GLY A 109 -10.76 -0.77 62.93
N GLU A 110 -12.05 -0.76 62.59
CA GLU A 110 -12.64 0.22 61.67
C GLU A 110 -12.79 1.58 62.36
N LEU A 111 -13.32 1.56 63.59
CA LEU A 111 -13.57 2.75 64.38
C LEU A 111 -12.26 3.43 64.79
N TRP A 112 -11.23 2.66 65.17
CA TRP A 112 -9.92 3.23 65.52
C TRP A 112 -9.25 3.95 64.34
N LYS A 113 -9.35 3.42 63.12
CA LYS A 113 -8.73 3.99 61.89
C LYS A 113 -9.20 5.40 61.54
N ILE A 114 -10.41 5.78 61.96
CA ILE A 114 -10.92 7.13 61.75
C ILE A 114 -10.59 8.05 62.94
N ILE A 115 -10.45 7.50 64.15
CA ILE A 115 -10.23 8.28 65.37
C ILE A 115 -8.77 8.68 65.58
N GLU A 116 -7.85 7.74 65.38
CA GLU A 116 -6.40 7.93 65.60
C GLU A 116 -5.80 9.15 64.87
N PRO A 117 -6.18 9.47 63.62
CA PRO A 117 -5.67 10.65 62.91
C PRO A 117 -6.15 12.01 63.46
N LYS A 118 -7.09 12.03 64.43
CA LYS A 118 -7.63 13.24 65.10
C LYS A 118 -8.27 14.28 64.18
N ASN A 119 -8.61 13.90 62.95
CA ASN A 119 -9.19 14.78 61.94
C ASN A 119 -10.50 14.24 61.34
N PHE A 120 -11.11 13.22 61.96
CA PHE A 120 -12.42 12.71 61.54
C PHE A 120 -13.49 13.80 61.66
N PRO A 121 -14.50 13.83 60.77
CA PRO A 121 -15.43 14.94 60.73
C PRO A 121 -16.25 15.21 61.98
N LEU A 122 -16.46 14.19 62.80
CA LEU A 122 -17.19 14.31 64.07
C LEU A 122 -16.28 14.58 65.27
N LYS A 123 -14.98 14.83 65.08
CA LYS A 123 -14.07 15.14 66.19
C LYS A 123 -14.49 16.42 66.91
N ARG A 124 -14.94 16.29 68.16
CA ARG A 124 -15.39 17.40 69.02
C ARG A 124 -15.17 17.06 70.48
N GLY A 125 -14.76 18.04 71.28
CA GLY A 125 -14.40 17.85 72.68
C GLY A 125 -12.96 17.39 72.88
N SER A 126 -12.59 17.16 74.13
CA SER A 126 -11.23 16.78 74.55
C SER A 126 -10.77 15.44 73.97
N ASN A 127 -9.46 15.17 74.04
CA ASN A 127 -8.85 13.89 73.67
C ASN A 127 -9.29 13.40 72.27
N LEU A 128 -9.82 12.19 72.17
CA LEU A 128 -10.24 11.56 70.92
C LEU A 128 -11.77 11.57 70.72
N ARG A 129 -12.52 12.28 71.57
CA ARG A 129 -13.99 12.31 71.56
C ARG A 129 -14.59 12.64 70.19
N LEU A 130 -15.73 11.99 69.90
CA LEU A 130 -16.56 12.25 68.74
C LEU A 130 -17.91 12.81 69.20
N ASP A 131 -18.33 13.92 68.61
CA ASP A 131 -19.52 14.68 68.99
C ASP A 131 -19.62 14.91 70.52
N ASP A 132 -18.49 15.30 71.10
CA ASP A 132 -18.29 15.53 72.54
C ASP A 132 -18.66 14.34 73.44
N TYR A 133 -18.56 13.12 72.90
CA TYR A 133 -18.81 11.87 73.61
C TYR A 133 -17.60 10.94 73.55
N CYS A 134 -17.42 10.14 74.61
CA CYS A 134 -16.21 9.33 74.80
C CYS A 134 -16.40 7.81 74.75
N TYR A 135 -17.63 7.28 74.78
CA TYR A 135 -17.86 5.83 74.82
C TYR A 135 -18.58 5.34 73.56
N PHE A 136 -17.91 4.55 72.71
CA PHE A 136 -18.50 4.01 71.49
C PHE A 136 -18.45 2.48 71.44
N LEU A 137 -19.58 1.87 71.15
CA LEU A 137 -19.75 0.41 71.06
C LEU A 137 -19.09 -0.12 69.78
N THR A 138 -18.38 -1.24 69.92
CA THR A 138 -17.78 -1.98 68.80
C THR A 138 -18.38 -3.39 68.69
N GLN A 139 -18.22 -4.05 67.54
CA GLN A 139 -18.68 -5.43 67.34
C GLN A 139 -17.91 -6.45 68.19
N ASP A 140 -16.73 -6.09 68.70
CA ASP A 140 -15.83 -7.01 69.39
C ASP A 140 -16.18 -7.22 70.88
N ASN A 141 -17.43 -6.95 71.30
CA ASN A 141 -17.87 -7.01 72.70
C ASN A 141 -17.12 -6.03 73.64
N TYR A 142 -16.65 -4.91 73.11
CA TYR A 142 -15.99 -3.85 73.89
C TYR A 142 -16.53 -2.46 73.56
N THR A 143 -16.34 -1.55 74.51
CA THR A 143 -16.52 -0.11 74.29
C THR A 143 -15.16 0.55 74.09
N LEU A 144 -15.01 1.28 73.00
CA LEU A 144 -13.84 2.10 72.76
C LEU A 144 -13.97 3.41 73.56
N ASN A 145 -12.98 3.66 74.43
CA ASN A 145 -12.91 4.84 75.28
C ASN A 145 -12.02 5.93 74.66
N LEU A 146 -12.65 7.03 74.26
CA LEU A 146 -12.02 8.14 73.54
C LEU A 146 -11.51 9.26 74.45
N ASP A 147 -11.70 9.15 75.76
CA ASP A 147 -11.04 10.05 76.72
C ASP A 147 -9.59 9.67 76.99
N SER A 148 -9.20 8.47 76.59
CA SER A 148 -7.79 8.06 76.56
C SER A 148 -7.07 8.66 75.35
N THR A 149 -5.79 8.99 75.51
CA THR A 149 -4.91 9.41 74.41
C THR A 149 -4.43 8.24 73.54
N SER A 150 -4.66 7.00 73.97
CA SER A 150 -4.33 5.75 73.28
C SER A 150 -5.54 4.81 73.21
N LYS A 151 -5.51 3.84 72.30
CA LYS A 151 -6.58 2.85 72.13
C LYS A 151 -6.84 2.10 73.44
N ARG A 152 -8.06 2.19 73.95
CA ARG A 152 -8.48 1.55 75.20
C ARG A 152 -9.88 0.95 75.05
N ASN A 153 -9.96 -0.35 75.22
CA ASN A 153 -11.20 -1.12 75.18
C ASN A 153 -11.63 -1.39 76.62
N ASP A 154 -12.83 -0.94 76.98
CA ASP A 154 -13.39 -1.02 78.33
C ASP A 154 -14.80 -1.63 78.30
N CYS A 155 -15.29 -2.10 79.45
CA CYS A 155 -16.62 -2.71 79.63
C CYS A 155 -17.60 -1.70 80.25
N TYR A 156 -18.05 -0.70 79.48
CA TYR A 156 -18.95 0.36 79.94
C TYR A 156 -20.41 0.15 79.53
N ASN A 157 -21.33 0.71 80.32
CA ASN A 157 -22.77 0.48 80.19
C ASN A 157 -23.53 1.67 79.57
N ASN A 158 -22.80 2.58 78.94
CA ASN A 158 -23.32 3.86 78.45
C ASN A 158 -22.73 4.19 77.07
N SER A 159 -22.69 3.23 76.17
CA SER A 159 -21.96 3.35 74.89
C SER A 159 -22.89 3.81 73.77
N ARG A 160 -22.42 4.76 72.93
CA ARG A 160 -23.10 5.19 71.69
C ARG A 160 -22.67 4.30 70.51
N VAL A 161 -23.43 4.33 69.42
CA VAL A 161 -23.05 3.69 68.16
C VAL A 161 -22.83 4.76 67.09
N LEU A 162 -21.68 4.69 66.41
CA LEU A 162 -21.43 5.38 65.16
C LEU A 162 -21.60 4.36 64.04
N ALA A 163 -22.77 4.34 63.39
CA ALA A 163 -23.07 3.31 62.41
C ALA A 163 -22.13 3.39 61.19
N VAL A 164 -21.73 2.22 60.69
CA VAL A 164 -20.88 2.08 59.50
C VAL A 164 -21.57 1.22 58.43
N ASN A 165 -21.25 1.48 57.17
CA ASN A 165 -21.73 0.73 56.02
C ASN A 165 -20.56 0.39 55.07
N SER A 166 -20.58 -0.85 54.56
CA SER A 166 -19.51 -1.40 53.71
C SER A 166 -19.94 -1.53 52.23
N PHE A 167 -20.66 -0.52 51.71
CA PHE A 167 -21.18 -0.49 50.33
C PHE A 167 -20.16 -0.88 49.25
N PHE A 168 -18.93 -0.38 49.33
CA PHE A 168 -17.88 -0.68 48.35
C PHE A 168 -17.19 -2.04 48.55
N LYS A 169 -17.45 -2.74 49.68
CA LYS A 169 -16.83 -4.00 50.18
C LYS A 169 -15.31 -3.93 50.41
N GLN A 170 -14.59 -3.24 49.54
CA GLN A 170 -13.16 -2.93 49.58
C GLN A 170 -12.97 -1.46 49.17
N LYS A 171 -11.76 -0.91 49.38
CA LYS A 171 -11.44 0.46 48.96
C LYS A 171 -11.65 0.62 47.44
N PRO A 172 -12.59 1.46 46.98
CA PRO A 172 -12.77 1.71 45.55
C PRO A 172 -11.63 2.58 45.04
N THR A 173 -11.32 2.48 43.74
CA THR A 173 -10.55 3.55 43.08
C THR A 173 -11.37 4.84 43.06
N THR A 174 -10.70 5.99 42.99
CA THR A 174 -11.37 7.30 43.00
C THR A 174 -12.43 7.41 41.90
N SER A 175 -12.12 6.95 40.68
CA SER A 175 -13.07 6.95 39.56
C SER A 175 -14.31 6.09 39.82
N ILE A 176 -14.14 4.92 40.47
CA ILE A 176 -15.27 4.07 40.86
C ILE A 176 -16.13 4.77 41.92
N ALA A 177 -15.52 5.42 42.91
CA ALA A 177 -16.25 6.15 43.94
C ALA A 177 -17.08 7.30 43.32
N LEU A 178 -16.46 8.16 42.51
CA LEU A 178 -17.13 9.28 41.84
C LEU A 178 -18.28 8.81 40.95
N LYS A 179 -18.08 7.73 40.19
CA LYS A 179 -19.14 7.12 39.37
C LYS A 179 -20.32 6.67 40.23
N ASN A 180 -20.08 5.95 41.33
CA ASN A 180 -21.15 5.50 42.23
C ASN A 180 -21.90 6.68 42.86
N PHE A 181 -21.20 7.75 43.23
CA PHE A 181 -21.83 8.96 43.76
C PHE A 181 -22.76 9.61 42.72
N SER A 182 -22.32 9.68 41.47
CA SER A 182 -23.15 10.16 40.36
C SER A 182 -24.37 9.26 40.12
N ASP A 183 -24.18 7.94 40.03
CA ASP A 183 -25.25 6.97 39.75
C ASP A 183 -26.31 6.97 40.86
N LYS A 184 -25.89 7.13 42.12
CA LYS A 184 -26.77 7.26 43.29
C LYS A 184 -27.34 8.68 43.48
N LYS A 185 -26.93 9.65 42.65
CA LYS A 185 -27.29 11.07 42.78
C LYS A 185 -26.95 11.65 44.16
N TRP A 186 -25.86 11.17 44.76
CA TRP A 186 -25.39 11.65 46.05
C TRP A 186 -24.68 12.99 45.90
N LYS A 187 -25.07 13.96 46.74
CA LYS A 187 -24.38 15.26 46.80
C LYS A 187 -23.14 15.10 47.67
N ILE A 188 -21.96 15.34 47.12
CA ILE A 188 -20.71 15.22 47.87
C ILE A 188 -20.05 16.58 48.11
N ARG A 189 -19.41 16.74 49.26
CA ARG A 189 -18.63 17.94 49.62
C ARG A 189 -17.41 17.50 50.44
N PRO A 190 -16.22 18.08 50.25
CA PRO A 190 -15.09 17.78 51.12
C PRO A 190 -15.45 18.11 52.57
N HIS A 191 -14.90 17.35 53.52
CA HIS A 191 -15.20 17.51 54.94
C HIS A 191 -14.99 18.96 55.41
N PHE A 192 -13.88 19.57 55.02
CA PHE A 192 -13.56 20.96 55.36
C PHE A 192 -13.11 21.70 54.11
N ILE A 193 -13.42 22.99 54.08
CA ILE A 193 -12.94 23.94 53.07
C ILE A 193 -12.40 25.14 53.83
N THR A 194 -11.24 25.64 53.42
CA THR A 194 -10.67 26.84 54.02
C THR A 194 -11.49 28.05 53.57
N VAL A 195 -12.29 28.59 54.48
CA VAL A 195 -13.04 29.83 54.26
C VAL A 195 -12.20 31.00 54.78
N PRO A 196 -11.99 32.07 54.00
CA PRO A 196 -11.28 33.26 54.46
C PRO A 196 -11.90 33.82 55.75
N GLN A 197 -11.06 34.16 56.72
CA GLN A 197 -11.53 34.65 58.02
C GLN A 197 -12.40 35.91 57.87
N VAL A 198 -12.05 36.78 56.91
CA VAL A 198 -12.83 37.99 56.59
C VAL A 198 -14.28 37.69 56.19
N ASP A 199 -14.50 36.64 55.40
CA ASP A 199 -15.86 36.26 54.95
C ASP A 199 -16.68 35.67 56.10
N ILE A 200 -16.01 34.92 56.99
CA ILE A 200 -16.64 34.39 58.22
C ILE A 200 -17.04 35.57 59.12
N ASP A 201 -16.13 36.50 59.37
CA ASP A 201 -16.35 37.66 60.25
C ASP A 201 -17.49 38.54 59.70
N GLN A 202 -17.50 38.76 58.39
CA GLN A 202 -18.59 39.48 57.72
C GLN A 202 -19.93 38.76 57.89
N CYS A 203 -20.00 37.46 57.62
CA CYS A 203 -21.24 36.68 57.75
C CYS A 203 -21.76 36.68 59.21
N VAL A 204 -20.87 36.58 60.18
CA VAL A 204 -21.22 36.62 61.61
C VAL A 204 -21.72 38.01 62.01
N ALA A 205 -21.06 39.09 61.56
CA ALA A 205 -21.51 40.46 61.80
C ALA A 205 -22.91 40.74 61.21
N GLU A 206 -23.16 40.29 59.99
CA GLU A 206 -24.47 40.39 59.31
C GLU A 206 -25.57 39.54 59.96
N SER A 207 -25.19 38.54 60.76
CA SER A 207 -26.12 37.67 61.48
C SER A 207 -26.68 38.28 62.77
N LYS A 208 -26.13 39.41 63.24
CA LYS A 208 -26.61 40.15 64.44
C LYS A 208 -26.86 39.24 65.65
N LEU A 209 -25.92 38.34 65.93
CA LEU A 209 -26.04 37.38 67.04
C LEU A 209 -26.05 38.12 68.39
N SER A 210 -26.93 37.73 69.32
CA SER A 210 -26.85 38.19 70.71
C SER A 210 -25.55 37.72 71.38
N HIS A 211 -25.10 38.39 72.44
CA HIS A 211 -23.84 38.07 73.13
C HIS A 211 -23.67 36.58 73.47
N ASP A 212 -24.69 35.94 74.06
CA ASP A 212 -24.62 34.53 74.47
C ASP A 212 -24.50 33.56 73.27
N ILE A 213 -25.21 33.87 72.19
CA ILE A 213 -25.17 33.13 70.92
C ILE A 213 -23.80 33.33 70.25
N TYR A 214 -23.23 34.53 70.29
CA TYR A 214 -21.89 34.79 69.77
C TYR A 214 -20.80 34.04 70.55
N GLN A 215 -20.86 34.02 71.89
CA GLN A 215 -19.92 33.24 72.71
C GLN A 215 -20.03 31.74 72.42
N THR A 216 -21.25 31.25 72.23
CA THR A 216 -21.50 29.86 71.82
C THR A 216 -20.88 29.55 70.45
N PHE A 217 -20.95 30.50 69.49
CA PHE A 217 -20.26 30.37 68.21
C PHE A 217 -18.73 30.30 68.39
N ILE A 218 -18.13 31.21 69.16
CA ILE A 218 -16.67 31.21 69.38
C ILE A 218 -16.19 29.88 69.96
N ASN A 219 -16.92 29.34 70.95
CA ASN A 219 -16.59 28.05 71.58
C ASN A 219 -16.70 26.85 70.63
N ASN A 220 -17.47 26.97 69.54
CA ASN A 220 -17.71 25.89 68.58
C ASN A 220 -17.14 26.16 67.18
N LYS A 221 -16.49 27.31 66.97
CA LYS A 221 -16.08 27.81 65.66
C LYS A 221 -15.29 26.78 64.86
N ASP A 222 -14.23 26.24 65.46
CA ASP A 222 -13.34 25.28 64.79
C ASP A 222 -14.07 23.98 64.40
N TYR A 223 -15.00 23.53 65.23
CA TYR A 223 -15.83 22.35 64.94
C TYR A 223 -16.84 22.65 63.83
N TRP A 224 -17.54 23.79 63.88
CA TRP A 224 -18.56 24.15 62.91
C TRP A 224 -17.99 24.50 61.52
N LEU A 225 -16.78 25.04 61.45
CA LEU A 225 -16.10 25.24 60.16
C LEU A 225 -15.77 23.90 59.46
N LYS A 226 -15.49 22.85 60.24
CA LYS A 226 -15.24 21.49 59.76
C LYS A 226 -16.53 20.68 59.60
N ASN A 227 -17.54 20.95 60.40
CA ASN A 227 -18.85 20.29 60.37
C ASN A 227 -19.98 21.33 60.33
N PRO A 228 -20.22 21.95 59.16
CA PRO A 228 -21.25 22.99 59.04
C PRO A 228 -22.67 22.44 59.24
N PHE A 229 -22.86 21.12 59.09
CA PHE A 229 -24.15 20.47 59.29
C PHE A 229 -24.53 20.30 60.77
N ALA A 230 -23.56 20.45 61.70
CA ALA A 230 -23.81 20.45 63.13
C ALA A 230 -24.24 21.81 63.70
N ILE A 231 -24.27 22.87 62.89
CA ILE A 231 -24.70 24.21 63.31
C ILE A 231 -26.22 24.19 63.57
N PRO A 232 -26.72 24.58 64.76
CA PRO A 232 -28.15 24.57 65.04
C PRO A 232 -28.97 25.43 64.06
N THR A 233 -30.08 24.91 63.54
CA THR A 233 -30.90 25.56 62.51
C THR A 233 -31.64 26.81 63.01
N GLY A 234 -31.99 26.88 64.31
CA GLY A 234 -32.76 28.00 64.87
C GLY A 234 -31.95 29.28 65.08
N ASN A 235 -30.75 29.17 65.68
CA ASN A 235 -29.99 30.34 66.16
C ASN A 235 -28.93 30.86 65.17
N TYR A 236 -28.60 30.09 64.13
CA TYR A 236 -27.53 30.43 63.17
C TYR A 236 -27.92 30.19 61.70
N PRO A 237 -29.13 30.56 61.23
CA PRO A 237 -29.61 30.19 59.90
C PRO A 237 -28.73 30.74 58.76
N LYS A 238 -28.26 32.00 58.88
CA LYS A 238 -27.39 32.63 57.88
C LYS A 238 -26.00 31.98 57.81
N LEU A 239 -25.37 31.78 58.96
CA LEU A 239 -24.04 31.16 59.05
C LEU A 239 -24.05 29.71 58.56
N ARG A 240 -25.06 28.93 58.96
CA ARG A 240 -25.25 27.55 58.47
C ARG A 240 -25.35 27.55 56.95
N ASN A 241 -26.24 28.37 56.39
CA ASN A 241 -26.44 28.45 54.95
C ASN A 241 -25.16 28.88 54.21
N PHE A 242 -24.45 29.90 54.72
CA PHE A 242 -23.18 30.35 54.16
C PHE A 242 -22.15 29.22 54.12
N LEU A 243 -21.89 28.55 55.25
CA LEU A 243 -20.85 27.52 55.33
C LEU A 243 -21.22 26.23 54.58
N THR A 244 -22.50 25.88 54.47
CA THR A 244 -22.93 24.70 53.69
C THR A 244 -22.95 24.96 52.19
N THR A 245 -23.08 26.22 51.74
CA THR A 245 -23.15 26.58 50.31
C THR A 245 -21.86 27.21 49.76
N TYR A 246 -20.91 27.60 50.62
CA TYR A 246 -19.65 28.20 50.21
C TYR A 246 -18.88 27.28 49.25
N MET A 247 -18.35 27.83 48.16
CA MET A 247 -17.50 27.11 47.20
C MET A 247 -16.34 27.99 46.78
N ASP A 248 -15.12 27.52 47.00
CA ASP A 248 -13.93 28.13 46.40
C ASP A 248 -13.86 27.77 44.89
N LYS A 249 -12.93 28.41 44.17
CA LYS A 249 -12.76 28.14 42.73
C LYS A 249 -12.45 26.66 42.45
N PRO A 250 -11.51 25.99 43.16
CA PRO A 250 -11.25 24.57 42.99
C PRO A 250 -12.48 23.67 43.15
N LEU A 251 -13.35 23.92 44.13
CA LEU A 251 -14.56 23.12 44.34
C LEU A 251 -15.60 23.36 43.23
N LYS A 252 -15.72 24.59 42.73
CA LYS A 252 -16.58 24.89 41.56
C LYS A 252 -16.09 24.14 40.32
N ASP A 253 -14.78 24.16 40.07
CA ASP A 253 -14.16 23.45 38.94
C ASP A 253 -14.34 21.93 39.08
N PHE A 254 -14.22 21.38 40.30
CA PHE A 254 -14.52 19.97 40.59
C PHE A 254 -15.95 19.59 40.22
N TYR A 255 -16.96 20.36 40.64
CA TYR A 255 -18.36 20.07 40.28
C TYR A 255 -18.61 20.17 38.78
N LYS A 256 -18.01 21.16 38.10
CA LYS A 256 -18.08 21.27 36.63
C LYS A 256 -17.50 20.02 35.95
N ASN A 257 -16.38 19.50 36.46
CA ASN A 257 -15.79 18.27 35.93
C ASN A 257 -16.69 17.05 36.16
N LEU A 258 -17.34 16.93 37.33
CA LEU A 258 -18.32 15.86 37.57
C LEU A 258 -19.49 15.90 36.58
N GLU A 259 -19.94 17.09 36.16
CA GLU A 259 -20.96 17.18 35.11
C GLU A 259 -20.50 16.58 33.77
N TYR A 260 -19.23 16.77 33.38
CA TYR A 260 -18.67 16.14 32.17
C TYR A 260 -18.62 14.62 32.30
N LEU A 261 -18.23 14.11 33.48
CA LEU A 261 -18.20 12.67 33.78
C LEU A 261 -19.59 12.03 33.68
N GLU A 262 -20.66 12.78 33.97
CA GLU A 262 -22.02 12.29 33.84
C GLU A 262 -22.55 12.40 32.40
N LYS A 263 -22.32 13.55 31.74
CA LYS A 263 -22.95 13.90 30.46
C LYS A 263 -22.27 13.23 29.26
N LEU A 264 -20.94 13.29 29.17
CA LEU A 264 -20.21 12.87 27.96
C LEU A 264 -20.33 11.35 27.68
N PRO A 265 -20.24 10.44 28.67
CA PRO A 265 -20.44 9.01 28.42
C PRO A 265 -21.86 8.65 27.94
N LYS A 266 -22.85 9.52 28.18
CA LYS A 266 -24.25 9.34 27.78
C LYS A 266 -24.61 10.11 26.50
N LYS A 267 -23.68 10.88 25.93
CA LYS A 267 -23.93 11.70 24.73
C LYS A 267 -24.17 10.78 23.54
N LYS A 268 -25.25 11.05 22.81
CA LYS A 268 -25.55 10.43 21.52
C LYS A 268 -25.04 11.31 20.39
N TYR A 269 -24.61 10.67 19.31
CA TYR A 269 -24.06 11.31 18.11
C TYR A 269 -24.98 11.04 16.92
N ASP A 270 -26.28 11.27 17.10
CA ASP A 270 -27.37 10.99 16.16
C ASP A 270 -27.82 12.25 15.39
N TYR A 271 -26.87 13.14 15.08
CA TYR A 271 -27.07 14.35 14.28
C TYR A 271 -26.20 14.34 13.03
N LYS A 272 -26.57 15.16 12.03
CA LYS A 272 -25.72 15.45 10.88
C LYS A 272 -24.92 16.72 11.15
N PRO A 273 -23.57 16.65 11.22
CA PRO A 273 -22.76 17.83 11.46
C PRO A 273 -22.88 18.81 10.29
N GLN A 274 -22.85 20.10 10.59
CA GLN A 274 -22.92 21.14 9.57
C GLN A 274 -21.55 21.28 8.89
N VAL A 275 -21.44 20.76 7.67
CA VAL A 275 -20.27 20.90 6.81
C VAL A 275 -20.56 21.86 5.65
N ASP A 276 -19.54 22.56 5.17
CA ASP A 276 -19.68 23.42 3.99
C ASP A 276 -19.74 22.54 2.73
N PRO A 277 -20.86 22.57 1.97
CA PRO A 277 -21.08 21.65 0.86
C PRO A 277 -20.17 21.91 -0.35
N ILE A 278 -19.48 23.05 -0.41
CA ILE A 278 -18.44 23.30 -1.41
C ILE A 278 -17.08 22.88 -0.88
N ALA A 279 -16.76 23.18 0.38
CA ALA A 279 -15.45 22.85 0.94
C ALA A 279 -15.12 21.34 0.89
N VAL A 280 -16.14 20.47 0.89
CA VAL A 280 -15.93 19.01 0.73
C VAL A 280 -15.24 18.64 -0.59
N TRP A 281 -15.38 19.47 -1.63
CA TRP A 281 -14.75 19.25 -2.95
C TRP A 281 -13.25 19.45 -2.95
N GLN A 282 -12.68 20.11 -1.93
CA GLN A 282 -11.23 20.26 -1.79
C GLN A 282 -10.51 18.91 -1.71
N SER A 283 -11.21 17.86 -1.27
CA SER A 283 -10.63 16.53 -1.07
C SER A 283 -10.86 15.56 -2.23
N ILE A 284 -11.43 16.00 -3.36
CA ILE A 284 -11.83 15.09 -4.45
C ILE A 284 -10.67 14.24 -4.99
N ASP A 285 -9.53 14.87 -5.31
CA ASP A 285 -8.35 14.15 -5.81
C ASP A 285 -7.62 13.42 -4.66
N TYR A 286 -7.61 14.00 -3.46
CA TYR A 286 -7.01 13.43 -2.24
C TYR A 286 -7.67 12.10 -1.82
N ILE A 287 -8.99 11.99 -1.92
CA ILE A 287 -9.73 10.78 -1.56
C ILE A 287 -9.31 9.60 -2.42
N SER A 288 -9.14 9.84 -3.73
CA SER A 288 -8.87 8.76 -4.67
C SER A 288 -7.41 8.47 -4.90
N THR A 289 -6.50 9.45 -4.75
CA THR A 289 -5.08 9.28 -5.13
C THR A 289 -4.10 9.86 -4.12
N ARG A 290 -4.58 10.48 -3.04
CA ARG A 290 -3.77 11.22 -2.05
C ARG A 290 -2.91 12.34 -2.66
N LEU A 291 -3.27 12.81 -3.85
CA LEU A 291 -2.79 14.09 -4.39
C LEU A 291 -3.15 15.24 -3.42
N PRO A 292 -2.41 16.36 -3.45
CA PRO A 292 -2.67 17.50 -2.58
C PRO A 292 -4.13 17.95 -2.62
N LYS A 293 -4.67 18.37 -1.46
CA LYS A 293 -6.01 18.96 -1.42
C LYS A 293 -6.05 20.22 -2.27
N ILE A 294 -7.19 20.44 -2.93
CA ILE A 294 -7.37 21.61 -3.79
C ILE A 294 -7.51 22.86 -2.91
N ASP A 295 -6.70 23.87 -3.21
CA ASP A 295 -6.72 25.14 -2.50
C ASP A 295 -8.06 25.86 -2.65
N ALA A 296 -8.45 26.60 -1.59
CA ALA A 296 -9.69 27.36 -1.58
C ALA A 296 -9.78 28.40 -2.72
N LEU A 297 -8.65 28.95 -3.16
CA LEU A 297 -8.59 29.90 -4.27
C LEU A 297 -8.99 29.28 -5.61
N LYS A 298 -8.78 27.97 -5.82
CA LYS A 298 -9.19 27.26 -7.05
C LYS A 298 -10.68 27.42 -7.35
N PHE A 299 -11.50 27.58 -6.31
CA PHE A 299 -12.94 27.71 -6.44
C PHE A 299 -13.40 29.14 -6.78
N THR A 300 -12.58 30.17 -6.56
CA THR A 300 -13.04 31.57 -6.59
C THR A 300 -12.23 32.48 -7.51
N ASP A 301 -10.97 32.13 -7.79
CA ASP A 301 -10.06 32.89 -8.64
C ASP A 301 -10.50 32.90 -10.11
N VAL A 302 -10.39 34.07 -10.77
CA VAL A 302 -10.92 34.32 -12.11
C VAL A 302 -10.33 33.40 -13.17
N GLU A 303 -9.06 33.03 -13.03
CA GLU A 303 -8.33 32.19 -13.99
C GLU A 303 -8.39 30.70 -13.64
N GLN A 304 -9.14 30.34 -12.59
CA GLN A 304 -9.24 28.98 -12.08
C GLN A 304 -10.70 28.50 -12.06
N GLY A 305 -10.89 27.27 -11.60
CA GLY A 305 -12.21 26.67 -11.42
C GLY A 305 -12.13 25.15 -11.39
N MET A 306 -13.27 24.53 -11.13
CA MET A 306 -13.41 23.07 -11.07
C MET A 306 -13.90 22.50 -12.39
N TRP A 307 -13.19 21.49 -12.93
CA TRP A 307 -13.63 20.73 -14.10
C TRP A 307 -14.98 20.07 -13.89
N GLU A 308 -15.22 19.57 -12.68
CA GLU A 308 -16.45 18.91 -12.29
C GLU A 308 -17.62 19.87 -12.16
N PHE A 309 -17.41 21.19 -12.15
CA PHE A 309 -18.51 22.16 -12.08
C PHE A 309 -18.93 22.64 -13.47
N PHE A 310 -18.14 22.32 -14.51
CA PHE A 310 -18.48 22.61 -15.89
C PHE A 310 -19.48 21.57 -16.40
N VAL A 311 -20.71 21.99 -16.74
CA VAL A 311 -21.83 21.10 -17.05
C VAL A 311 -22.20 21.15 -18.53
N PRO A 312 -21.76 20.18 -19.34
CA PRO A 312 -22.28 20.00 -20.70
C PRO A 312 -23.78 19.71 -20.69
N LYS A 313 -24.49 20.13 -21.75
CA LYS A 313 -25.93 19.86 -21.92
C LYS A 313 -26.27 18.37 -21.79
N ALA A 314 -25.42 17.50 -22.35
CA ALA A 314 -25.59 16.04 -22.31
C ALA A 314 -25.55 15.45 -20.89
N LEU A 315 -24.96 16.17 -19.92
CA LEU A 315 -24.76 15.68 -18.56
C LEU A 315 -25.69 16.30 -17.52
N GLN A 316 -26.58 17.22 -17.89
CA GLN A 316 -27.43 17.95 -16.92
C GLN A 316 -28.20 17.03 -15.96
N GLY A 317 -28.66 15.86 -16.41
CA GLY A 317 -29.37 14.88 -15.57
C GLY A 317 -28.52 14.21 -14.46
N LYS A 318 -27.18 14.30 -14.54
CA LYS A 318 -26.26 13.76 -13.53
C LYS A 318 -25.86 14.77 -12.45
N TYR A 319 -26.33 16.02 -12.56
CA TYR A 319 -25.90 17.13 -11.71
C TYR A 319 -27.05 17.61 -10.81
N THR A 320 -26.69 18.13 -9.64
CA THR A 320 -27.62 18.74 -8.70
C THR A 320 -27.17 20.15 -8.35
N LYS A 321 -28.13 20.99 -7.96
CA LYS A 321 -27.88 22.35 -7.48
C LYS A 321 -27.55 22.35 -5.99
N VAL A 322 -26.48 23.03 -5.63
CA VAL A 322 -26.04 23.20 -4.25
C VAL A 322 -25.87 24.68 -3.95
N GLN A 323 -26.29 25.07 -2.74
CA GLN A 323 -26.15 26.45 -2.26
C GLN A 323 -24.76 26.66 -1.65
N SER A 324 -24.11 27.75 -2.02
CA SER A 324 -22.79 28.13 -1.52
C SER A 324 -22.79 29.56 -0.98
N LYS A 325 -21.93 29.81 0.02
CA LYS A 325 -21.76 31.15 0.60
C LYS A 325 -21.01 32.11 -0.34
N GLN A 326 -20.25 31.56 -1.27
CA GLN A 326 -19.43 32.28 -2.23
C GLN A 326 -19.68 31.73 -3.63
N PHE A 327 -19.57 32.59 -4.64
CA PHE A 327 -19.65 32.19 -6.03
C PHE A 327 -18.47 31.24 -6.34
N CYS A 328 -18.78 30.06 -6.87
CA CYS A 328 -17.80 29.05 -7.23
C CYS A 328 -17.67 28.99 -8.76
N ARG A 329 -16.44 28.95 -9.26
CA ARG A 329 -16.14 28.94 -10.69
C ARG A 329 -16.06 27.53 -11.25
N ASP A 330 -16.68 27.34 -12.38
CA ASP A 330 -16.47 26.21 -13.25
C ASP A 330 -15.28 26.45 -14.18
N ARG A 331 -14.68 25.36 -14.67
CA ARG A 331 -13.56 25.41 -15.61
C ARG A 331 -13.80 24.40 -16.71
N ASN A 332 -13.93 24.87 -17.95
CA ASN A 332 -13.99 23.97 -19.09
C ASN A 332 -12.64 23.22 -19.22
N PRO A 333 -12.61 21.87 -19.10
CA PRO A 333 -11.36 21.11 -19.15
C PRO A 333 -10.59 21.26 -20.48
N VAL A 334 -11.27 21.62 -21.57
CA VAL A 334 -10.63 21.89 -22.87
C VAL A 334 -9.58 22.98 -22.78
N LEU A 335 -9.80 23.98 -21.93
CA LEU A 335 -8.89 25.11 -21.77
C LEU A 335 -7.62 24.75 -21.00
N ASP A 336 -7.56 23.53 -20.43
CA ASP A 336 -6.39 23.01 -19.70
C ASP A 336 -5.67 21.89 -20.48
N ILE A 337 -6.06 21.62 -21.74
CA ILE A 337 -5.35 20.71 -22.63
C ILE A 337 -3.93 21.26 -22.91
N ARG A 338 -2.95 20.37 -22.89
CA ARG A 338 -1.54 20.65 -23.20
C ARG A 338 -1.18 19.98 -24.52
N GLU A 339 -0.63 20.78 -25.42
CA GLU A 339 -0.02 20.31 -26.68
C GLU A 339 1.36 19.71 -26.37
N ALA A 340 1.36 18.52 -25.77
CA ALA A 340 2.57 17.80 -25.38
C ALA A 340 2.32 16.30 -25.41
N ASN A 341 3.34 15.56 -25.82
CA ASN A 341 3.33 14.11 -25.85
C ASN A 341 3.73 13.55 -24.48
N VAL A 342 3.10 12.45 -24.08
CA VAL A 342 3.42 11.72 -22.85
C VAL A 342 4.03 10.38 -23.22
N ALA A 343 5.28 10.17 -22.85
CA ALA A 343 5.95 8.89 -23.00
C ALA A 343 5.78 8.06 -21.72
N ILE A 344 5.35 6.81 -21.86
CA ILE A 344 5.14 5.87 -20.75
C ILE A 344 5.94 4.60 -21.02
N ASP A 345 6.98 4.37 -20.22
CA ASP A 345 7.64 3.08 -20.14
C ASP A 345 6.91 2.21 -19.11
N PHE A 346 6.05 1.31 -19.57
CA PHE A 346 5.33 0.36 -18.71
C PHE A 346 6.18 -0.89 -18.44
N GLY A 347 7.14 -0.77 -17.53
CA GLY A 347 8.05 -1.85 -17.15
C GLY A 347 7.44 -2.88 -16.17
N THR A 348 8.06 -4.08 -16.13
CA THR A 348 7.63 -5.19 -15.26
C THR A 348 7.66 -4.85 -13.77
N SER A 349 8.69 -4.13 -13.31
CA SER A 349 8.88 -3.80 -11.89
C SER A 349 8.52 -2.35 -11.56
N SER A 350 8.68 -1.46 -12.53
CA SER A 350 8.51 -0.01 -12.39
C SER A 350 8.02 0.57 -13.71
N THR A 351 7.26 1.65 -13.63
CA THR A 351 6.79 2.47 -14.75
C THR A 351 7.42 3.84 -14.67
N VAL A 352 7.91 4.36 -15.79
CA VAL A 352 8.44 5.73 -15.89
C VAL A 352 7.55 6.53 -16.83
N VAL A 353 7.28 7.78 -16.47
CA VAL A 353 6.50 8.70 -17.30
C VAL A 353 7.31 9.97 -17.54
N ALA A 354 7.44 10.35 -18.80
CA ALA A 354 8.13 11.58 -19.21
C ALA A 354 7.21 12.43 -20.10
N ILE A 355 7.38 13.75 -20.03
CA ILE A 355 6.73 14.71 -20.91
C ILE A 355 7.75 15.71 -21.45
N ARG A 356 7.45 16.30 -22.60
CA ARG A 356 8.22 17.42 -23.15
C ARG A 356 7.45 18.72 -23.06
N LYS A 357 8.05 19.75 -22.48
CA LYS A 357 7.46 21.09 -22.35
C LYS A 357 8.48 22.15 -22.73
N ASN A 358 8.14 22.99 -23.71
CA ASN A 358 9.02 24.06 -24.22
C ASN A 358 10.43 23.54 -24.59
N GLY A 359 10.50 22.37 -25.24
CA GLY A 359 11.77 21.73 -25.63
C GLY A 359 12.58 21.13 -24.47
N LYS A 360 12.01 21.01 -23.27
CA LYS A 360 12.66 20.38 -22.11
C LYS A 360 11.92 19.12 -21.69
N ASP A 361 12.68 18.08 -21.40
CA ASP A 361 12.16 16.83 -20.86
C ASP A 361 11.96 16.93 -19.35
N GLU A 362 10.82 16.44 -18.88
CA GLU A 362 10.44 16.37 -17.48
C GLU A 362 9.95 14.96 -17.13
N LEU A 363 10.53 14.36 -16.10
CA LEU A 363 10.05 13.11 -15.52
C LEU A 363 8.93 13.38 -14.51
N LEU A 364 7.92 12.52 -14.50
CA LEU A 364 6.79 12.65 -13.58
C LEU A 364 6.89 11.69 -12.40
N ARG A 365 6.68 12.23 -11.20
CA ARG A 365 6.58 11.45 -9.96
C ARG A 365 5.14 10.97 -9.79
N ILE A 366 4.90 9.68 -9.96
CA ILE A 366 3.56 9.07 -9.94
C ILE A 366 3.32 8.34 -8.61
N GLY A 367 2.10 8.44 -8.07
CA GLY A 367 1.75 7.77 -6.81
C GLY A 367 2.40 8.37 -5.55
N MET A 368 3.01 9.56 -5.67
CA MET A 368 3.44 10.36 -4.53
C MET A 368 2.24 10.95 -3.80
N GLN A 369 2.32 11.04 -2.47
CA GLN A 369 1.25 11.60 -1.65
C GLN A 369 1.53 13.06 -1.31
N GLU A 370 0.51 13.80 -0.87
CA GLU A 370 0.62 15.18 -0.37
C GLU A 370 1.83 15.38 0.57
N LYS A 371 2.05 14.45 1.51
CA LYS A 371 3.18 14.46 2.46
C LYS A 371 4.56 14.44 1.80
N ASP A 372 4.66 13.92 0.59
CA ASP A 372 5.92 13.76 -0.12
C ASP A 372 6.25 14.95 -1.01
N PHE A 373 5.25 15.70 -1.47
CA PHE A 373 5.47 16.95 -2.21
C PHE A 373 6.04 18.07 -1.32
N ALA A 374 5.88 17.97 0.00
CA ALA A 374 6.41 18.91 0.98
C ALA A 374 7.89 18.68 1.36
N LYS A 375 8.56 17.67 0.79
CA LYS A 375 9.97 17.36 1.07
C LYS A 375 10.90 18.13 0.12
N ASP A 376 11.95 18.74 0.68
CA ASP A 376 12.93 19.53 -0.10
C ASP A 376 13.85 18.68 -0.98
N ALA A 377 14.13 17.42 -0.58
CA ALA A 377 15.00 16.53 -1.32
C ALA A 377 14.21 15.62 -2.28
N ILE A 378 14.45 15.79 -3.57
CA ILE A 378 13.96 14.89 -4.64
C ILE A 378 15.05 13.86 -4.92
N THR A 379 14.67 12.58 -5.01
CA THR A 379 15.58 11.48 -5.35
C THR A 379 15.11 10.79 -6.63
N ASP A 380 16.02 10.20 -7.38
CA ASP A 380 15.72 9.56 -8.68
C ASP A 380 14.70 8.42 -8.55
N GLN A 381 14.71 7.73 -7.40
CA GLN A 381 13.74 6.69 -7.06
C GLN A 381 12.29 7.17 -7.05
N GLN A 382 12.03 8.49 -6.96
CA GLN A 382 10.68 9.06 -7.03
C GLN A 382 10.13 9.12 -8.46
N TYR A 383 10.97 8.94 -9.49
CA TYR A 383 10.56 8.86 -10.89
C TYR A 383 10.38 7.40 -11.37
N GLU A 384 10.84 6.43 -10.58
CA GLU A 384 10.66 5.00 -10.81
C GLU A 384 9.42 4.47 -10.08
N ASN A 385 8.25 4.59 -10.70
CA ASN A 385 6.97 4.32 -10.06
C ASN A 385 6.71 2.80 -10.02
N PRO A 386 6.65 2.12 -8.86
CA PRO A 386 6.43 0.68 -8.82
C PRO A 386 5.15 0.25 -9.57
N THR A 387 5.24 -0.85 -10.32
CA THR A 387 4.12 -1.42 -11.11
C THR A 387 3.32 -2.42 -10.25
N VAL A 388 2.71 -1.92 -9.17
CA VAL A 388 2.05 -2.76 -8.15
C VAL A 388 0.76 -2.12 -7.62
N LEU A 389 -0.22 -2.97 -7.31
CA LEU A 389 -1.47 -2.62 -6.63
C LEU A 389 -1.58 -3.38 -5.31
N GLU A 390 -2.28 -2.82 -4.33
CA GLU A 390 -2.66 -3.50 -3.08
C GLU A 390 -4.16 -3.32 -2.87
N PHE A 391 -4.90 -4.42 -2.70
CA PHE A 391 -6.34 -4.38 -2.46
C PHE A 391 -6.62 -4.56 -0.97
N LEU A 392 -7.06 -3.49 -0.28
CA LEU A 392 -7.38 -3.53 1.14
C LEU A 392 -8.83 -4.00 1.37
N ASP A 393 -9.75 -3.51 0.54
CA ASP A 393 -11.16 -3.90 0.50
C ASP A 393 -11.63 -3.90 -0.96
N LEU A 394 -11.52 -5.06 -1.58
CA LEU A 394 -11.81 -5.24 -3.00
C LEU A 394 -13.30 -5.12 -3.30
N GLN A 395 -14.19 -5.52 -2.39
CA GLN A 395 -15.63 -5.41 -2.60
C GLN A 395 -16.07 -3.96 -2.67
N ASN A 396 -15.62 -3.13 -1.72
CA ASN A 396 -15.92 -1.70 -1.73
C ASN A 396 -15.24 -1.00 -2.91
N PHE A 397 -13.98 -1.34 -3.21
CA PHE A 397 -13.31 -0.82 -4.40
C PHE A 397 -14.11 -1.12 -5.69
N LEU A 398 -14.54 -2.36 -5.91
CA LEU A 398 -15.29 -2.72 -7.13
C LEU A 398 -16.61 -1.97 -7.23
N LYS A 399 -17.32 -1.78 -6.12
CA LYS A 399 -18.55 -0.99 -6.09
C LYS A 399 -18.31 0.47 -6.50
N GLU A 400 -17.21 1.06 -6.03
CA GLU A 400 -16.83 2.44 -6.36
C GLU A 400 -16.34 2.56 -7.80
N TRP A 401 -15.47 1.64 -8.22
CA TRP A 401 -14.91 1.55 -9.56
C TRP A 401 -15.98 1.43 -10.65
N GLN A 402 -17.04 0.69 -10.37
CA GLN A 402 -18.16 0.46 -11.30
C GLN A 402 -19.26 1.53 -11.19
N SER A 403 -19.13 2.50 -10.29
CA SER A 403 -20.18 3.51 -10.04
C SER A 403 -20.30 4.57 -11.13
N GLU A 404 -19.18 4.94 -11.74
CA GLU A 404 -19.08 5.96 -12.79
C GLU A 404 -18.01 5.60 -13.81
N SER A 405 -18.27 5.91 -15.09
CA SER A 405 -17.30 5.68 -16.16
C SER A 405 -16.05 6.55 -15.99
N TYR A 406 -16.18 7.80 -15.53
CA TYR A 406 -15.10 8.79 -15.54
C TYR A 406 -14.81 9.34 -14.16
N ARG A 407 -13.53 9.28 -13.77
CA ARG A 407 -13.01 9.66 -12.46
C ARG A 407 -13.91 9.14 -11.32
N PRO A 408 -14.21 7.82 -11.27
CA PRO A 408 -14.99 7.27 -10.16
C PRO A 408 -14.30 7.65 -8.85
N LEU A 409 -15.09 8.08 -7.86
CA LEU A 409 -14.56 8.51 -6.57
C LEU A 409 -14.19 7.28 -5.72
N VAL A 410 -13.19 6.53 -6.13
CA VAL A 410 -12.64 5.39 -5.36
C VAL A 410 -11.99 5.90 -4.08
N ASN A 411 -12.06 5.15 -2.99
CA ASN A 411 -11.36 5.50 -1.76
C ASN A 411 -9.97 4.86 -1.74
N TRP A 412 -8.93 5.67 -1.55
CA TRP A 412 -7.55 5.21 -1.37
C TRP A 412 -7.40 4.22 -0.20
N ASP A 413 -8.26 4.28 0.81
CA ASP A 413 -8.20 3.31 1.92
C ASP A 413 -8.72 1.91 1.55
N ASN A 414 -9.31 1.74 0.35
CA ASN A 414 -9.71 0.44 -0.19
C ASN A 414 -8.66 -0.16 -1.14
N ILE A 415 -7.78 0.67 -1.70
CA ILE A 415 -6.78 0.28 -2.70
C ILE A 415 -5.57 1.21 -2.66
N HIS A 416 -4.36 0.64 -2.65
CA HIS A 416 -3.14 1.40 -2.86
C HIS A 416 -2.51 1.10 -4.22
N CYS A 417 -1.78 2.09 -4.75
CA CYS A 417 -1.05 1.99 -6.00
C CYS A 417 0.41 2.41 -5.81
N SER A 418 1.30 1.75 -6.55
CA SER A 418 2.70 2.16 -6.72
C SER A 418 3.52 2.21 -5.42
N HIS A 419 4.08 3.36 -5.04
CA HIS A 419 4.98 3.48 -3.89
C HIS A 419 4.37 3.02 -2.56
N GLU A 420 3.09 3.31 -2.31
CA GLU A 420 2.42 2.90 -1.06
C GLU A 420 2.26 1.36 -1.00
N ALA A 421 1.77 0.75 -2.08
CA ALA A 421 1.66 -0.71 -2.18
C ALA A 421 3.03 -1.41 -2.10
N ARG A 422 4.09 -0.82 -2.67
CA ARG A 422 5.47 -1.34 -2.52
C ARG A 422 6.00 -1.18 -1.10
N ALA A 423 5.67 -0.09 -0.41
CA ALA A 423 6.04 0.11 0.99
C ALA A 423 5.37 -0.95 1.88
N ALA A 424 4.08 -1.25 1.66
CA ALA A 424 3.39 -2.35 2.32
C ALA A 424 4.07 -3.72 2.04
N LEU A 425 4.50 -3.97 0.80
CA LEU A 425 5.22 -5.20 0.44
C LEU A 425 6.57 -5.33 1.15
N ARG A 426 7.30 -4.22 1.35
CA ARG A 426 8.62 -4.22 2.00
C ARG A 426 8.52 -4.24 3.53
N ASN A 427 7.53 -3.57 4.10
CA ASN A 427 7.41 -3.28 5.53
C ASN A 427 6.29 -4.09 6.20
N ASN A 428 6.08 -5.34 5.81
CA ASN A 428 4.99 -6.17 6.35
C ASN A 428 5.40 -7.06 7.54
N ASN A 429 6.66 -7.09 7.97
CA ASN A 429 7.15 -8.00 9.02
C ASN A 429 6.74 -9.47 8.78
N SER A 430 6.75 -9.92 7.52
CA SER A 430 6.28 -11.24 7.07
C SER A 430 4.79 -11.52 7.32
N ASN A 431 3.96 -10.46 7.39
CA ASN A 431 2.51 -10.59 7.49
C ASN A 431 1.93 -11.14 6.17
N THR A 432 1.52 -12.39 6.21
CA THR A 432 0.97 -13.15 5.09
C THR A 432 -0.30 -12.52 4.50
N LYS A 433 -1.12 -11.86 5.33
CA LYS A 433 -2.36 -11.18 4.89
C LYS A 433 -2.08 -9.97 4.01
N VAL A 434 -1.06 -9.18 4.38
CA VAL A 434 -0.62 -8.03 3.59
C VAL A 434 -0.03 -8.50 2.26
N VAL A 435 0.88 -9.49 2.29
CA VAL A 435 1.49 -10.01 1.05
C VAL A 435 0.44 -10.58 0.09
N SER A 436 -0.57 -11.30 0.59
CA SER A 436 -1.62 -11.85 -0.28
C SER A 436 -2.50 -10.80 -0.94
N SER A 437 -2.59 -9.60 -0.37
CA SER A 437 -3.37 -8.47 -0.89
C SER A 437 -2.66 -7.67 -1.98
N ILE A 438 -1.36 -7.93 -2.18
CA ILE A 438 -0.50 -7.18 -3.10
C ILE A 438 -0.38 -7.91 -4.43
N PHE A 439 -0.64 -7.19 -5.51
CA PHE A 439 -0.53 -7.66 -6.88
C PHE A 439 0.59 -6.91 -7.62
N ALA A 440 1.79 -7.48 -7.63
CA ALA A 440 3.01 -6.87 -8.18
C ALA A 440 3.39 -7.32 -9.60
N ARG A 441 2.63 -8.23 -10.22
CA ARG A 441 2.97 -8.89 -11.49
C ARG A 441 2.00 -8.53 -12.62
N LEU A 442 1.64 -7.25 -12.75
CA LEU A 442 0.67 -6.74 -13.74
C LEU A 442 1.05 -7.13 -15.18
N LYS A 443 2.28 -6.78 -15.62
CA LYS A 443 2.76 -7.07 -16.98
C LYS A 443 2.82 -8.58 -17.27
N GLN A 444 3.23 -9.39 -16.29
CA GLN A 444 3.26 -10.85 -16.43
C GLN A 444 1.86 -11.49 -16.46
N TRP A 445 0.87 -10.90 -15.79
CA TRP A 445 -0.51 -11.36 -15.89
C TRP A 445 -1.09 -11.17 -17.30
N ALA A 446 -0.72 -10.08 -17.99
CA ALA A 446 -1.12 -9.85 -19.39
C ALA A 446 -0.60 -10.93 -20.37
N LEU A 447 0.49 -11.62 -20.02
CA LEU A 447 1.06 -12.71 -20.82
C LEU A 447 0.34 -14.05 -20.65
N ARG A 448 -0.60 -14.17 -19.70
CA ARG A 448 -1.30 -15.43 -19.42
C ARG A 448 -2.49 -15.63 -20.36
N ASN A 449 -2.68 -16.88 -20.80
CA ASN A 449 -3.83 -17.31 -21.60
C ASN A 449 -4.98 -17.85 -20.72
N GLU A 450 -6.12 -18.20 -21.31
CA GLU A 450 -7.31 -18.69 -20.58
C GLU A 450 -7.04 -19.89 -19.65
N GLN A 451 -6.08 -20.75 -20.01
CA GLN A 451 -5.73 -21.94 -19.24
C GLN A 451 -4.82 -21.62 -18.04
N THR A 452 -4.01 -20.56 -18.14
CA THR A 452 -2.97 -20.15 -17.16
C THR A 452 -3.33 -18.89 -16.37
N ALA A 453 -4.38 -18.16 -16.76
CA ALA A 453 -4.84 -16.90 -16.16
C ALA A 453 -5.65 -17.06 -14.85
N LYS A 454 -5.63 -18.23 -14.19
CA LYS A 454 -6.36 -18.50 -12.94
C LYS A 454 -5.73 -17.82 -11.71
N VAL A 455 -5.38 -16.54 -11.82
CA VAL A 455 -4.86 -15.73 -10.72
C VAL A 455 -6.02 -15.39 -9.79
N ARG A 456 -5.83 -15.64 -8.49
CA ARG A 456 -6.75 -15.18 -7.44
C ARG A 456 -6.10 -14.05 -6.67
N LEU A 457 -6.88 -13.02 -6.38
CA LEU A 457 -6.54 -11.94 -5.47
C LEU A 457 -7.29 -12.19 -4.17
N ARG A 458 -6.64 -11.95 -3.03
CA ARG A 458 -7.30 -11.96 -1.72
C ARG A 458 -6.97 -10.67 -0.99
N ASP A 459 -7.98 -9.87 -0.68
CA ASP A 459 -7.79 -8.59 0.00
C ASP A 459 -7.54 -8.75 1.52
N GLN A 460 -7.39 -7.63 2.22
CA GLN A 460 -7.23 -7.62 3.67
C GLN A 460 -8.56 -7.80 4.45
N GLN A 461 -9.71 -7.91 3.77
CA GLN A 461 -11.01 -8.29 4.34
C GLN A 461 -11.37 -9.77 4.12
N ASP A 462 -10.41 -10.57 3.63
CA ASP A 462 -10.57 -11.99 3.32
C ASP A 462 -11.53 -12.30 2.16
N TYR A 463 -11.80 -11.32 1.30
CA TYR A 463 -12.54 -11.53 0.06
C TYR A 463 -11.61 -12.01 -1.05
N GLU A 464 -12.00 -13.10 -1.72
CA GLU A 464 -11.28 -13.65 -2.87
C GLU A 464 -11.95 -13.28 -4.19
N TYR A 465 -11.14 -12.89 -5.17
CA TYR A 465 -11.55 -12.59 -6.53
C TYR A 465 -10.67 -13.30 -7.54
N GLN A 466 -11.28 -14.00 -8.50
CA GLN A 466 -10.55 -14.64 -9.60
C GLN A 466 -10.50 -13.71 -10.80
N LEU A 467 -9.30 -13.31 -11.20
CA LEU A 467 -9.08 -12.49 -12.39
C LEU A 467 -9.50 -13.26 -13.65
N GLN A 468 -10.13 -12.53 -14.56
CA GLN A 468 -10.38 -13.03 -15.91
C GLN A 468 -9.12 -12.83 -16.77
N PRO A 469 -8.96 -13.56 -17.89
CA PRO A 469 -7.94 -13.26 -18.88
C PRO A 469 -8.08 -11.82 -19.38
N LEU A 470 -6.95 -11.18 -19.69
CA LEU A 470 -6.96 -9.85 -20.28
C LEU A 470 -7.58 -9.91 -21.70
N THR A 471 -8.51 -9.00 -21.98
CA THR A 471 -9.24 -8.94 -23.26
C THR A 471 -9.00 -7.62 -23.96
N GLU A 472 -8.99 -7.65 -25.30
CA GLU A 472 -8.85 -6.46 -26.13
C GLU A 472 -10.19 -5.73 -26.25
N TYR A 473 -10.57 -5.01 -25.19
CA TYR A 473 -11.77 -4.17 -25.18
C TYR A 473 -11.38 -2.70 -25.39
N ASN A 474 -11.44 -2.21 -26.64
CA ASN A 474 -11.10 -0.82 -26.97
C ASN A 474 -12.30 0.12 -26.77
N PRO A 475 -12.09 1.32 -26.20
CA PRO A 475 -13.12 2.35 -26.22
C PRO A 475 -13.38 2.82 -27.65
N VAL A 476 -14.64 3.13 -27.97
CA VAL A 476 -15.01 3.66 -29.29
C VAL A 476 -14.71 5.16 -29.32
N LYS A 477 -13.90 5.60 -30.28
CA LYS A 477 -13.51 7.00 -30.45
C LYS A 477 -14.76 7.90 -30.56
N GLY A 478 -14.78 8.98 -29.77
CA GLY A 478 -15.91 9.91 -29.70
C GLY A 478 -17.15 9.40 -28.98
N GLN A 479 -17.14 8.20 -28.37
CA GLN A 479 -18.25 7.68 -27.57
C GLN A 479 -17.88 7.54 -26.09
N PRO A 480 -18.81 7.83 -25.16
CA PRO A 480 -18.60 7.55 -23.75
C PRO A 480 -18.46 6.05 -23.47
N ILE A 481 -17.56 5.70 -22.55
CA ILE A 481 -17.40 4.34 -22.03
C ILE A 481 -18.68 3.94 -21.30
N GLN A 482 -19.23 2.79 -21.68
CA GLN A 482 -20.40 2.21 -21.03
C GLN A 482 -19.97 1.06 -20.11
N ILE A 483 -20.19 1.26 -18.81
CA ILE A 483 -20.04 0.20 -17.83
C ILE A 483 -21.28 -0.68 -17.90
N GLY A 484 -21.13 -1.88 -18.48
CA GLY A 484 -22.21 -2.83 -18.70
C GLY A 484 -21.77 -4.26 -18.46
N LYS A 485 -22.62 -5.22 -18.83
CA LYS A 485 -22.36 -6.66 -18.63
C LYS A 485 -21.07 -7.13 -19.31
N ASP A 486 -20.75 -6.54 -20.46
CA ASP A 486 -19.59 -6.92 -21.27
C ASP A 486 -18.32 -6.10 -20.91
N TYR A 487 -18.42 -5.15 -19.98
CA TYR A 487 -17.28 -4.39 -19.47
C TYR A 487 -16.52 -5.22 -18.42
N PRO A 488 -15.18 -5.28 -18.46
CA PRO A 488 -14.41 -6.00 -17.46
C PRO A 488 -14.73 -5.50 -16.03
N GLN A 489 -15.13 -6.40 -15.14
CA GLN A 489 -15.42 -6.03 -13.75
C GLN A 489 -14.15 -5.54 -13.04
N LEU A 490 -13.01 -6.20 -13.31
CA LEU A 490 -11.68 -5.80 -12.84
C LEU A 490 -10.64 -6.13 -13.91
N ASP A 491 -9.99 -5.08 -14.41
CA ASP A 491 -8.74 -5.17 -15.15
C ASP A 491 -7.67 -4.41 -14.34
N PRO A 492 -6.73 -5.12 -13.69
CA PRO A 492 -5.68 -4.49 -12.90
C PRO A 492 -4.79 -3.51 -13.69
N ILE A 493 -4.58 -3.72 -14.99
CA ILE A 493 -3.78 -2.80 -15.83
C ILE A 493 -4.59 -1.53 -16.11
N GLU A 494 -5.89 -1.64 -16.37
CA GLU A 494 -6.78 -0.48 -16.51
C GLU A 494 -6.80 0.36 -15.23
N VAL A 495 -6.90 -0.29 -14.06
CA VAL A 495 -6.87 0.39 -12.76
C VAL A 495 -5.53 1.12 -12.55
N TYR A 496 -4.41 0.45 -12.87
CA TYR A 496 -3.09 1.06 -12.79
C TYR A 496 -2.96 2.26 -13.74
N ALA A 497 -3.34 2.12 -15.00
CA ALA A 497 -3.32 3.19 -16.00
C ALA A 497 -4.25 4.35 -15.61
N TRP A 498 -5.36 4.08 -14.91
CA TRP A 498 -6.22 5.11 -14.36
C TRP A 498 -5.52 5.92 -13.25
N PHE A 499 -4.79 5.27 -12.34
CA PHE A 499 -3.97 5.98 -11.34
C PHE A 499 -2.85 6.82 -11.98
N LEU A 500 -2.19 6.27 -13.01
CA LEU A 500 -1.22 7.03 -13.81
C LEU A 500 -1.89 8.26 -14.41
N GLY A 501 -3.02 8.07 -15.10
CA GLY A 501 -3.78 9.14 -15.75
C GLY A 501 -4.27 10.21 -14.78
N MET A 502 -4.73 9.84 -13.58
CA MET A 502 -5.13 10.81 -12.54
C MET A 502 -3.95 11.68 -12.10
N THR A 503 -2.74 11.10 -12.04
CA THR A 503 -1.54 11.84 -11.65
C THR A 503 -0.93 12.63 -12.80
N ILE A 504 -0.94 12.11 -14.03
CA ILE A 504 -0.50 12.80 -15.25
C ILE A 504 -1.39 14.02 -15.50
N ASN A 505 -2.72 13.81 -15.51
CA ASN A 505 -3.75 14.82 -15.74
C ASN A 505 -4.16 15.54 -14.45
N TRP A 506 -3.16 16.00 -13.70
CA TRP A 506 -3.34 16.76 -12.47
C TRP A 506 -3.62 18.23 -12.76
N ARG A 507 -4.45 18.89 -11.95
CA ARG A 507 -4.99 20.23 -12.20
C ARG A 507 -3.92 21.33 -12.34
N GLU A 508 -2.77 21.16 -11.69
CA GLU A 508 -1.65 22.10 -11.80
C GLU A 508 -0.80 21.87 -13.06
N ARG A 509 -0.89 20.68 -13.67
CA ARG A 509 -0.19 20.33 -14.90
C ARG A 509 -1.05 20.56 -16.14
N GLY A 510 -2.34 20.25 -16.06
CA GLY A 510 -3.29 20.27 -17.17
C GLY A 510 -3.68 18.86 -17.63
N ILE A 511 -4.20 18.78 -18.84
CA ILE A 511 -4.71 17.54 -19.45
C ILE A 511 -3.89 17.21 -20.69
N PHE A 512 -3.51 15.95 -20.85
CA PHE A 512 -2.79 15.44 -22.01
C PHE A 512 -3.68 14.46 -22.78
N LEU A 513 -3.53 14.44 -24.11
CA LEU A 513 -4.33 13.60 -25.00
C LEU A 513 -3.50 12.59 -25.80
N ASN A 514 -2.20 12.83 -25.99
CA ASN A 514 -1.32 11.95 -26.76
C ASN A 514 -0.38 11.16 -25.84
N TYR A 515 -0.54 9.85 -25.82
CA TYR A 515 0.23 8.93 -24.99
C TYR A 515 0.93 7.88 -25.84
N TYR A 516 2.23 7.71 -25.64
CA TYR A 516 3.04 6.74 -26.36
C TYR A 516 3.66 5.75 -25.39
N LEU A 517 3.56 4.46 -25.71
CA LEU A 517 4.11 3.37 -24.93
C LEU A 517 5.23 2.67 -25.71
N THR A 518 6.15 2.08 -24.95
CA THR A 518 7.12 1.09 -25.44
C THR A 518 6.72 -0.31 -25.01
N PHE A 519 7.13 -1.30 -25.81
CA PHE A 519 6.98 -2.72 -25.48
C PHE A 519 8.27 -3.49 -25.71
N PRO A 520 8.47 -4.62 -25.00
CA PRO A 520 9.55 -5.55 -25.31
C PRO A 520 9.35 -6.13 -26.71
N VAL A 521 10.44 -6.38 -27.41
CA VAL A 521 10.46 -6.91 -28.79
C VAL A 521 9.68 -8.21 -28.91
N LYS A 522 9.76 -9.05 -27.88
CA LYS A 522 9.21 -10.41 -27.88
C LYS A 522 7.70 -10.50 -27.67
N TYR A 523 7.03 -9.40 -27.36
CA TYR A 523 5.59 -9.44 -27.11
C TYR A 523 4.85 -9.60 -28.44
N SER A 524 3.86 -10.50 -28.49
CA SER A 524 3.01 -10.61 -29.66
C SER A 524 2.12 -9.38 -29.81
N ASN A 525 1.75 -9.05 -31.05
CA ASN A 525 0.84 -7.94 -31.34
C ASN A 525 -0.49 -8.07 -30.59
N GLU A 526 -0.99 -9.29 -30.38
CA GLU A 526 -2.18 -9.55 -29.58
C GLU A 526 -2.01 -9.12 -28.12
N VAL A 527 -0.88 -9.46 -27.48
CA VAL A 527 -0.60 -9.04 -26.09
C VAL A 527 -0.47 -7.52 -26.02
N LYS A 528 0.25 -6.90 -26.97
CA LYS A 528 0.42 -5.44 -27.03
C LYS A 528 -0.92 -4.74 -27.20
N ALA A 529 -1.77 -5.21 -28.11
CA ALA A 529 -3.11 -4.66 -28.35
C ALA A 529 -4.00 -4.75 -27.11
N ARG A 530 -3.97 -5.87 -26.38
CA ARG A 530 -4.69 -6.04 -25.11
C ARG A 530 -4.22 -5.07 -24.03
N ILE A 531 -2.91 -4.88 -23.87
CA ILE A 531 -2.36 -3.90 -22.91
C ILE A 531 -2.72 -2.47 -23.33
N LEU A 532 -2.56 -2.11 -24.61
CA LEU A 532 -2.95 -0.81 -25.15
C LEU A 532 -4.44 -0.54 -24.92
N ALA A 533 -5.31 -1.53 -25.12
CA ALA A 533 -6.74 -1.39 -24.84
C ALA A 533 -7.01 -1.07 -23.36
N ALA A 534 -6.33 -1.75 -22.43
CA ALA A 534 -6.44 -1.47 -21.00
C ALA A 534 -5.93 -0.05 -20.65
N PHE A 535 -4.81 0.38 -21.24
CA PHE A 535 -4.28 1.74 -21.07
C PHE A 535 -5.21 2.81 -21.65
N ARG A 536 -5.77 2.60 -22.85
CA ARG A 536 -6.78 3.49 -23.45
C ARG A 536 -7.95 3.70 -22.50
N ARG A 537 -8.49 2.61 -21.94
CA ARG A 537 -9.58 2.71 -20.96
C ARG A 537 -9.13 3.43 -19.69
N GLY A 538 -8.03 3.02 -19.07
CA GLY A 538 -7.58 3.61 -17.80
C GLY A 538 -7.29 5.12 -17.92
N LEU A 539 -6.50 5.51 -18.92
CA LEU A 539 -6.16 6.91 -19.19
C LEU A 539 -7.41 7.72 -19.55
N GLN A 540 -8.28 7.22 -20.42
CA GLN A 540 -9.52 7.91 -20.78
C GLN A 540 -10.46 8.07 -19.57
N ARG A 541 -10.61 7.04 -18.73
CA ARG A 541 -11.42 7.09 -17.50
C ARG A 541 -10.84 8.04 -16.45
N SER A 542 -9.57 8.42 -16.56
CA SER A 542 -8.93 9.41 -15.69
C SER A 542 -9.22 10.86 -16.10
N LEU A 543 -9.82 11.09 -17.27
CA LEU A 543 -10.16 12.42 -17.77
C LEU A 543 -11.52 12.91 -17.21
N PRO A 544 -11.75 14.23 -17.12
CA PRO A 544 -13.06 14.77 -16.79
C PRO A 544 -14.13 14.32 -17.81
N GLU A 545 -15.28 13.85 -17.33
CA GLU A 545 -16.37 13.35 -18.20
C GLU A 545 -16.83 14.41 -19.21
N SER A 546 -16.79 15.69 -18.83
CA SER A 546 -17.22 16.79 -19.70
C SER A 546 -16.36 16.93 -20.97
N LEU A 547 -15.09 16.52 -20.92
CA LEU A 547 -14.18 16.56 -22.07
C LEU A 547 -14.61 15.57 -23.17
N ILE A 548 -15.21 14.45 -22.80
CA ILE A 548 -15.61 13.37 -23.74
C ILE A 548 -16.64 13.85 -24.77
N TYR A 549 -17.40 14.90 -24.44
CA TYR A 549 -18.43 15.48 -25.31
C TYR A 549 -17.93 16.65 -26.15
N ASP A 550 -16.65 17.00 -26.02
CA ASP A 550 -16.02 18.07 -26.79
C ASP A 550 -15.29 17.49 -28.02
N GLU A 551 -15.21 18.25 -29.11
CA GLU A 551 -14.54 17.82 -30.34
C GLU A 551 -13.04 17.58 -30.14
N ARG A 552 -12.41 18.30 -29.21
CA ARG A 552 -10.99 18.14 -28.88
C ARG A 552 -10.66 16.76 -28.32
N PHE A 553 -11.64 16.02 -27.79
CA PHE A 553 -11.40 14.64 -27.36
C PHE A 553 -11.05 13.71 -28.53
N ASN A 554 -11.35 14.08 -29.79
CA ASN A 554 -10.92 13.33 -30.96
C ASN A 554 -9.39 13.27 -31.12
N ASP A 555 -8.65 14.13 -30.43
CA ASP A 555 -7.19 14.11 -30.41
C ASP A 555 -6.65 13.03 -29.45
N PHE A 556 -7.48 12.43 -28.59
CA PHE A 556 -7.04 11.38 -27.65
C PHE A 556 -6.49 10.15 -28.39
N SER A 557 -5.22 9.82 -28.11
CA SER A 557 -4.50 8.71 -28.71
C SER A 557 -3.64 8.00 -27.66
N VAL A 558 -3.60 6.67 -27.75
CA VAL A 558 -2.68 5.83 -26.98
C VAL A 558 -2.13 4.78 -27.93
N GLU A 559 -0.84 4.89 -28.22
CA GLU A 559 -0.18 4.16 -29.31
C GLU A 559 1.14 3.55 -28.86
N GLU A 560 1.56 2.48 -29.53
CA GLU A 560 2.94 2.00 -29.48
C GLU A 560 3.74 2.79 -30.51
N LEU A 561 4.94 3.23 -30.14
CA LEU A 561 5.78 4.06 -31.01
C LEU A 561 7.12 3.39 -31.36
N ALA A 562 7.76 2.73 -30.38
CA ALA A 562 9.03 2.06 -30.58
C ALA A 562 9.22 0.89 -29.59
N SER A 563 10.21 0.05 -29.86
CA SER A 563 10.65 -0.97 -28.91
C SER A 563 11.40 -0.31 -27.73
N GLU A 564 11.35 -0.94 -26.55
CA GLU A 564 12.10 -0.50 -25.36
C GLU A 564 13.60 -0.22 -25.64
N PRO A 565 14.37 -1.14 -26.27
CA PRO A 565 15.79 -0.90 -26.50
C PRO A 565 16.08 0.15 -27.57
N ALA A 566 15.20 0.34 -28.57
CA ALA A 566 15.34 1.41 -29.56
C ALA A 566 15.15 2.79 -28.93
N ALA A 567 14.12 2.93 -28.09
CA ALA A 567 13.90 4.14 -27.31
C ALA A 567 15.09 4.39 -26.36
N PHE A 568 15.65 3.36 -25.72
CA PHE A 568 16.85 3.55 -24.91
C PHE A 568 18.06 4.02 -25.73
N ALA A 569 18.31 3.42 -26.91
CA ALA A 569 19.41 3.81 -27.79
C ALA A 569 19.33 5.30 -28.16
N ALA A 570 18.14 5.78 -28.52
CA ALA A 570 17.89 7.18 -28.82
C ALA A 570 18.38 8.10 -27.68
N ALA A 571 18.00 7.83 -26.43
CA ALA A 571 18.44 8.62 -25.29
C ALA A 571 19.93 8.44 -24.96
N ALA A 572 20.45 7.22 -25.06
CA ALA A 572 21.80 6.88 -24.62
C ALA A 572 22.88 7.47 -25.54
N LEU A 573 22.68 7.43 -26.86
CA LEU A 573 23.64 7.95 -27.84
C LEU A 573 23.88 9.46 -27.63
N GLU A 574 22.82 10.24 -27.44
CA GLU A 574 22.93 11.67 -27.11
C GLU A 574 23.55 11.87 -25.72
N ARG A 575 23.15 11.09 -24.71
CA ARG A 575 23.69 11.24 -23.35
C ARG A 575 25.19 10.97 -23.28
N LEU A 576 25.68 10.07 -24.12
CA LEU A 576 27.09 9.69 -24.24
C LEU A 576 27.85 10.58 -25.23
N GLU A 577 27.19 11.57 -25.84
CA GLU A 577 27.79 12.47 -26.84
C GLU A 577 28.38 11.69 -28.03
N ILE A 578 27.74 10.57 -28.39
CA ILE A 578 28.09 9.78 -29.58
C ILE A 578 27.40 10.45 -30.76
N GLU A 579 28.19 11.03 -31.65
CA GLU A 579 27.71 11.67 -32.87
C GLU A 579 27.54 10.65 -34.00
N PRO A 580 26.55 10.82 -34.89
CA PRO A 580 26.40 9.98 -36.07
C PRO A 580 27.48 10.33 -37.10
N ASP A 581 27.76 9.37 -38.00
CA ASP A 581 28.60 9.60 -39.16
C ASP A 581 27.97 9.04 -40.44
N ASP A 582 28.58 9.31 -41.60
CA ASP A 582 28.09 8.86 -42.90
C ASP A 582 28.27 7.34 -43.12
N GLY A 583 29.10 6.67 -42.31
CA GLY A 583 29.35 5.23 -42.36
C GLY A 583 28.46 4.41 -41.42
N GLY A 584 27.79 5.08 -40.49
CA GLY A 584 27.03 4.50 -39.38
C GLY A 584 27.92 4.12 -38.20
N VAL A 585 27.66 4.72 -37.03
CA VAL A 585 28.26 4.29 -35.76
C VAL A 585 27.56 3.05 -35.25
N SER A 586 28.27 1.92 -35.17
CA SER A 586 27.69 0.64 -34.70
C SER A 586 27.43 0.65 -33.21
N TYR A 587 26.21 0.29 -32.84
CA TYR A 587 25.81 0.13 -31.46
C TYR A 587 25.10 -1.21 -31.22
N ALA A 588 25.12 -1.65 -29.97
CA ALA A 588 24.34 -2.78 -29.49
C ALA A 588 23.82 -2.50 -28.08
N VAL A 589 22.52 -2.65 -27.85
CA VAL A 589 21.88 -2.46 -26.55
C VAL A 589 21.69 -3.80 -25.86
N PHE A 590 22.21 -3.94 -24.64
CA PHE A 590 21.89 -5.04 -23.74
C PHE A 590 20.97 -4.51 -22.62
N ASP A 591 19.66 -4.60 -22.82
CA ASP A 591 18.67 -4.13 -21.85
C ASP A 591 18.32 -5.21 -20.85
N PHE A 592 19.03 -5.24 -19.73
CA PHE A 592 18.77 -6.20 -18.66
C PHE A 592 17.78 -5.61 -17.64
N GLY A 593 16.51 -5.83 -17.94
CA GLY A 593 15.38 -5.35 -17.16
C GLY A 593 14.99 -6.23 -15.97
N GLY A 594 13.84 -5.89 -15.38
CA GLY A 594 13.27 -6.64 -14.26
C GLY A 594 12.60 -7.96 -14.67
N GLY A 595 12.00 -8.02 -15.86
CA GLY A 595 11.25 -9.20 -16.32
C GLY A 595 11.83 -9.92 -17.53
N THR A 596 12.59 -9.22 -18.35
CA THR A 596 13.18 -9.72 -19.60
C THR A 596 14.55 -9.09 -19.80
N THR A 597 15.32 -9.67 -20.72
CA THR A 597 16.48 -9.01 -21.29
C THR A 597 16.25 -8.87 -22.78
N ASP A 598 16.29 -7.66 -23.29
CA ASP A 598 15.99 -7.36 -24.70
C ASP A 598 17.26 -6.84 -25.38
N PHE A 599 17.47 -7.26 -26.63
CA PHE A 599 18.67 -6.93 -27.41
C PHE A 599 18.28 -6.13 -28.65
N ASP A 600 19.09 -5.12 -28.95
CA ASP A 600 18.97 -4.32 -30.17
C ASP A 600 20.34 -4.06 -30.77
N TYR A 601 20.43 -4.08 -32.10
CA TYR A 601 21.68 -3.93 -32.84
C TYR A 601 21.44 -3.03 -34.05
N GLY A 602 22.35 -2.09 -34.28
CA GLY A 602 22.09 -1.08 -35.31
C GLY A 602 23.25 -0.16 -35.63
N PHE A 603 22.95 0.79 -36.53
CA PHE A 603 23.80 1.93 -36.85
C PHE A 603 23.11 3.24 -36.46
N TYR A 604 23.89 4.18 -35.95
CA TYR A 604 23.50 5.58 -35.79
C TYR A 604 24.20 6.41 -36.86
N ARG A 605 23.43 6.99 -37.79
CA ARG A 605 23.98 7.63 -38.99
C ARG A 605 23.30 8.96 -39.33
N ASN A 606 23.97 9.71 -40.19
CA ASN A 606 23.36 10.88 -40.84
C ASN A 606 22.21 10.44 -41.78
N PRO A 607 21.17 11.28 -41.93
CA PRO A 607 20.12 11.06 -42.93
C PRO A 607 20.72 11.12 -44.33
N ASN A 608 20.16 10.32 -45.26
CA ASN A 608 20.45 10.50 -46.67
C ASN A 608 19.73 11.75 -47.23
N ASP A 609 20.02 12.14 -48.47
CA ASP A 609 19.45 13.36 -49.08
C ASP A 609 17.92 13.41 -49.03
N GLU A 610 17.23 12.27 -49.27
CA GLU A 610 15.76 12.19 -49.23
C GLU A 610 15.23 12.33 -47.79
N GLU A 611 15.86 11.65 -46.84
CA GLU A 611 15.51 11.74 -45.41
C GLU A 611 15.75 13.15 -44.86
N HIS A 612 16.81 13.82 -45.31
CA HIS A 612 17.09 15.20 -44.94
C HIS A 612 16.03 16.16 -45.52
N ASP A 613 15.62 15.95 -46.77
CA ASP A 613 14.54 16.72 -47.42
C ASP A 613 13.17 16.50 -46.74
N GLU A 614 12.95 15.33 -46.12
CA GLU A 614 11.78 15.04 -45.26
C GLU A 614 11.84 15.73 -43.88
N GLY A 615 12.99 16.31 -43.51
CA GLY A 615 13.19 17.03 -42.25
C GLY A 615 13.77 16.18 -41.11
N TRP A 616 14.39 15.04 -41.41
CA TRP A 616 15.11 14.24 -40.41
C TRP A 616 16.52 14.79 -40.20
N ASP A 617 16.95 14.88 -38.94
CA ASP A 617 18.31 15.28 -38.57
C ASP A 617 19.21 14.07 -38.32
N TYR A 618 18.61 12.96 -37.88
CA TYR A 618 19.32 11.79 -37.37
C TYR A 618 18.56 10.50 -37.70
N VAL A 619 19.29 9.41 -37.94
CA VAL A 619 18.69 8.10 -38.22
C VAL A 619 19.32 7.00 -37.37
N ILE A 620 18.48 6.21 -36.71
CA ILE A 620 18.85 4.95 -36.09
C ILE A 620 18.29 3.80 -36.94
N GLU A 621 19.17 2.92 -37.39
CA GLU A 621 18.82 1.73 -38.18
C GLU A 621 18.94 0.47 -37.35
N HIS A 622 17.87 -0.33 -37.30
CA HIS A 622 17.82 -1.57 -36.54
C HIS A 622 17.89 -2.78 -37.47
N PHE A 623 18.84 -3.68 -37.23
CA PHE A 623 19.12 -4.85 -38.09
C PHE A 623 18.59 -6.17 -37.55
N GLY A 624 18.30 -6.21 -36.27
CA GLY A 624 17.86 -7.42 -35.61
C GLY A 624 17.54 -7.13 -34.16
N SER A 625 16.48 -7.77 -33.70
CA SER A 625 16.01 -7.64 -32.33
C SER A 625 15.83 -9.03 -31.75
N SER A 626 16.46 -9.30 -30.62
CA SER A 626 16.46 -10.60 -29.95
C SER A 626 16.32 -10.38 -28.45
N GLY A 627 16.54 -11.42 -27.65
CA GLY A 627 16.57 -11.28 -26.20
C GLY A 627 16.41 -12.60 -25.49
N ASP A 628 16.02 -12.54 -24.23
CA ASP A 628 15.74 -13.64 -23.34
C ASP A 628 14.56 -13.26 -22.42
N GLN A 629 13.43 -13.96 -22.59
CA GLN A 629 12.20 -13.65 -21.85
C GLN A 629 12.24 -14.13 -20.39
N PHE A 630 13.22 -14.97 -20.04
CA PHE A 630 13.37 -15.55 -18.71
C PHE A 630 14.58 -14.99 -17.95
N LEU A 631 15.44 -14.23 -18.62
CA LEU A 631 16.52 -13.48 -17.98
C LEU A 631 16.01 -12.10 -17.57
N GLY A 632 15.66 -11.94 -16.31
CA GLY A 632 15.24 -10.66 -15.74
C GLY A 632 15.43 -10.70 -14.23
N GLY A 633 15.63 -9.55 -13.58
CA GLY A 633 15.91 -9.53 -12.14
C GLY A 633 14.86 -10.25 -11.27
N GLU A 634 13.57 -10.12 -11.57
CA GLU A 634 12.49 -10.80 -10.86
C GLU A 634 12.39 -12.29 -11.22
N ASN A 635 12.68 -12.67 -12.46
CA ASN A 635 12.71 -14.09 -12.88
C ASN A 635 13.89 -14.83 -12.24
N LEU A 636 15.04 -14.15 -12.13
CA LEU A 636 16.19 -14.68 -11.39
C LEU A 636 15.83 -14.88 -9.92
N LEU A 637 15.20 -13.88 -9.28
CA LEU A 637 14.75 -14.02 -7.88
C LEU A 637 13.75 -15.17 -7.69
N GLU A 638 12.81 -15.36 -8.62
CA GLU A 638 11.86 -16.49 -8.56
C GLU A 638 12.59 -17.83 -8.70
N ASN A 639 13.58 -17.92 -9.61
CA ASN A 639 14.44 -19.10 -9.72
C ASN A 639 15.25 -19.35 -8.45
N LEU A 640 15.82 -18.32 -7.82
CA LEU A 640 16.53 -18.46 -6.55
C LEU A 640 15.60 -18.98 -5.45
N ALA A 641 14.37 -18.44 -5.35
CA ALA A 641 13.38 -18.92 -4.39
C ALA A 641 13.01 -20.39 -4.64
N TYR A 642 12.83 -20.77 -5.91
CA TYR A 642 12.56 -22.15 -6.29
C TYR A 642 13.68 -23.11 -5.91
N LEU A 643 14.94 -22.74 -6.17
CA LEU A 643 16.12 -23.54 -5.79
C LEU A 643 16.23 -23.71 -4.28
N VAL A 644 15.95 -22.65 -3.50
CA VAL A 644 15.91 -22.74 -2.04
C VAL A 644 14.83 -23.72 -1.58
N PHE A 645 13.60 -23.62 -2.08
CA PHE A 645 12.55 -24.54 -1.68
C PHE A 645 12.78 -25.98 -2.14
N GLN A 646 13.34 -26.17 -3.33
CA GLN A 646 13.76 -27.48 -3.83
C GLN A 646 14.77 -28.14 -2.89
N ALA A 647 15.80 -27.40 -2.47
CA ALA A 647 16.81 -27.87 -1.52
C ALA A 647 16.22 -28.18 -0.12
N ASN A 648 15.05 -27.62 0.21
CA ASN A 648 14.35 -27.80 1.47
C ASN A 648 13.02 -28.58 1.32
N SER A 649 12.91 -29.40 0.27
CA SER A 649 11.69 -30.17 -0.06
C SER A 649 11.19 -31.08 1.07
N SER A 650 12.09 -31.64 1.88
CA SER A 650 11.73 -32.47 3.05
C SER A 650 10.97 -31.66 4.11
N GLU A 651 11.48 -30.49 4.49
CA GLU A 651 10.82 -29.61 5.45
C GLU A 651 9.50 -29.05 4.88
N CYS A 652 9.49 -28.71 3.59
CA CYS A 652 8.27 -28.25 2.92
C CYS A 652 7.18 -29.34 2.92
N ASN A 653 7.54 -30.59 2.62
CA ASN A 653 6.58 -31.70 2.64
C ASN A 653 6.04 -31.96 4.04
N LYS A 654 6.91 -31.97 5.06
CA LYS A 654 6.53 -32.16 6.46
C LYS A 654 5.50 -31.14 6.93
N ASN A 655 5.67 -29.87 6.54
CA ASN A 655 4.79 -28.77 6.93
C ASN A 655 3.72 -28.45 5.87
N LYS A 656 3.55 -29.30 4.85
CA LYS A 656 2.60 -29.12 3.73
C LYS A 656 2.73 -27.75 3.04
N ILE A 657 3.94 -27.24 2.88
CA ILE A 657 4.21 -25.98 2.19
C ILE A 657 4.23 -26.22 0.69
N ALA A 658 3.44 -25.45 -0.05
CA ALA A 658 3.52 -25.36 -1.49
C ALA A 658 4.15 -24.03 -1.94
N PHE A 659 4.74 -24.02 -3.13
CA PHE A 659 5.39 -22.86 -3.74
C PHE A 659 5.24 -22.90 -5.27
N THR A 660 5.49 -21.76 -5.92
CA THR A 660 5.37 -21.65 -7.38
C THR A 660 6.63 -22.15 -8.08
N LYS A 661 6.47 -22.65 -9.30
CA LYS A 661 7.56 -23.00 -10.20
C LYS A 661 7.77 -21.86 -11.21
N PRO A 662 9.01 -21.35 -11.39
CA PRO A 662 9.35 -20.47 -12.50
C PRO A 662 8.96 -21.10 -13.85
N LEU A 663 8.67 -20.26 -14.85
CA LEU A 663 8.29 -20.73 -16.19
C LEU A 663 9.42 -21.53 -16.86
N ASP A 664 10.67 -21.14 -16.64
CA ASP A 664 11.87 -21.74 -17.23
C ASP A 664 12.55 -22.79 -16.33
N ALA A 665 11.91 -23.21 -15.24
CA ALA A 665 12.41 -24.24 -14.34
C ALA A 665 11.80 -25.62 -14.65
N GLU A 666 12.60 -26.67 -14.47
CA GLU A 666 12.14 -28.06 -14.59
C GLU A 666 11.51 -28.54 -13.28
N ASN A 667 10.61 -29.53 -13.38
CA ASN A 667 10.11 -30.22 -12.19
C ASN A 667 11.22 -31.10 -11.59
N PHE A 668 11.31 -31.16 -10.27
CA PHE A 668 12.18 -32.11 -9.57
C PHE A 668 11.39 -33.34 -9.09
N ALA A 669 12.09 -34.46 -8.88
CA ALA A 669 11.47 -35.68 -8.37
C ALA A 669 10.85 -35.44 -6.98
N GLY A 670 9.58 -35.85 -6.77
CA GLY A 670 8.88 -35.62 -5.51
C GLY A 670 8.24 -34.22 -5.39
N SER A 671 8.15 -33.47 -6.49
CA SER A 671 7.56 -32.12 -6.52
C SER A 671 6.03 -32.08 -6.64
N GLU A 672 5.37 -33.23 -6.83
CA GLU A 672 3.95 -33.35 -7.17
C GLU A 672 3.04 -32.69 -6.12
N LEU A 673 3.46 -32.69 -4.85
CA LEU A 673 2.75 -32.07 -3.74
C LEU A 673 3.29 -30.67 -3.38
N LEU A 674 4.43 -30.27 -3.91
CA LEU A 674 5.11 -29.03 -3.51
C LEU A 674 4.88 -27.89 -4.50
N ILE A 675 4.74 -28.19 -5.79
CA ILE A 675 4.48 -27.19 -6.82
C ILE A 675 2.97 -26.97 -6.96
N ALA A 676 2.52 -25.74 -6.73
CA ALA A 676 1.12 -25.37 -6.88
C ALA A 676 0.96 -23.95 -7.42
N GLN A 677 -0.22 -23.69 -7.99
CA GLN A 677 -0.64 -22.37 -8.47
C GLN A 677 -1.71 -21.78 -7.53
N THR A 678 -1.52 -21.95 -6.21
CA THR A 678 -2.43 -21.44 -5.17
C THR A 678 -1.92 -20.12 -4.60
N GLN A 679 -2.81 -19.32 -4.00
CA GLN A 679 -2.40 -18.06 -3.37
C GLN A 679 -1.34 -18.26 -2.28
N ALA A 680 -1.48 -19.32 -1.47
CA ALA A 680 -0.48 -19.69 -0.47
C ALA A 680 0.91 -19.92 -1.11
N ALA A 681 0.95 -20.62 -2.24
CA ALA A 681 2.19 -20.84 -2.99
C ALA A 681 2.81 -19.54 -3.51
N TYR A 682 2.01 -18.64 -4.08
CA TYR A 682 2.48 -17.32 -4.51
C TYR A 682 3.02 -16.48 -3.34
N THR A 683 2.33 -16.47 -2.20
CA THR A 683 2.78 -15.75 -1.00
C THR A 683 4.09 -16.33 -0.48
N ASN A 684 4.22 -17.65 -0.38
CA ASN A 684 5.45 -18.32 0.06
C ASN A 684 6.64 -18.00 -0.85
N THR A 685 6.44 -18.06 -2.17
CA THR A 685 7.48 -17.66 -3.14
C THR A 685 7.86 -16.20 -2.96
N THR A 686 6.89 -15.30 -2.81
CA THR A 686 7.14 -13.85 -2.67
C THR A 686 7.90 -13.50 -1.39
N LEU A 687 7.59 -14.17 -0.28
CA LEU A 687 8.34 -14.04 0.98
C LEU A 687 9.80 -14.45 0.80
N MET A 688 10.03 -15.59 0.14
CA MET A 688 11.39 -16.07 -0.15
C MET A 688 12.15 -15.11 -1.07
N MET A 689 11.52 -14.65 -2.17
CA MET A 689 12.10 -13.64 -3.07
C MET A 689 12.49 -12.37 -2.32
N SER A 690 11.65 -11.90 -1.40
CA SER A 690 11.93 -10.69 -0.59
C SER A 690 13.17 -10.86 0.27
N LYS A 691 13.39 -12.05 0.83
CA LYS A 691 14.61 -12.38 1.58
C LYS A 691 15.85 -12.46 0.70
N LEU A 692 15.74 -13.03 -0.50
CA LEU A 692 16.87 -13.23 -1.42
C LEU A 692 17.22 -11.96 -2.23
N ARG A 693 16.36 -10.95 -2.21
CA ARG A 693 16.54 -9.69 -2.96
C ARG A 693 17.87 -8.97 -2.68
N PRO A 694 18.35 -8.81 -1.43
CA PRO A 694 19.63 -8.16 -1.16
C PRO A 694 20.83 -8.88 -1.78
N LEU A 695 20.78 -10.22 -1.89
CA LEU A 695 21.81 -11.03 -2.54
C LEU A 695 21.89 -10.69 -4.04
N TRP A 696 20.73 -10.61 -4.70
CA TRP A 696 20.65 -10.28 -6.13
C TRP A 696 20.95 -8.81 -6.43
N GLU A 697 20.26 -7.87 -5.77
CA GLU A 697 20.30 -6.45 -6.13
C GLU A 697 21.58 -5.75 -5.65
N ALA A 698 22.08 -6.11 -4.45
CA ALA A 698 23.20 -5.42 -3.83
C ALA A 698 24.48 -6.28 -3.76
N GLY A 699 24.42 -7.54 -4.19
CA GLY A 699 25.52 -8.50 -4.01
C GLY A 699 25.91 -8.69 -2.54
N LYS A 700 24.99 -8.37 -1.61
CA LYS A 700 25.23 -8.49 -0.17
C LYS A 700 25.01 -9.93 0.23
N SER A 701 26.01 -10.51 0.90
CA SER A 701 25.81 -11.78 1.58
C SER A 701 24.65 -11.61 2.56
N LEU A 702 23.81 -12.64 2.64
CA LEU A 702 22.77 -12.68 3.66
C LEU A 702 23.52 -12.85 4.98
N ASP A 703 23.24 -12.04 6.02
CA ASP A 703 23.93 -12.01 7.32
C ASP A 703 23.86 -13.34 8.13
N SER A 704 23.52 -14.44 7.46
CA SER A 704 23.10 -15.74 7.95
C SER A 704 23.49 -16.83 6.94
N GLU A 705 24.75 -17.27 6.97
CA GLU A 705 25.07 -18.60 6.43
C GLU A 705 24.39 -19.66 7.33
N GLY A 706 23.23 -20.21 6.92
CA GLY A 706 22.60 -21.33 7.63
C GLY A 706 21.07 -21.45 7.54
N GLU A 707 20.53 -22.25 8.48
CA GLU A 707 19.11 -22.54 8.66
C GLU A 707 18.37 -21.35 9.28
N GLU A 708 17.38 -20.82 8.58
CA GLU A 708 16.54 -19.70 9.01
C GLU A 708 15.09 -20.13 9.25
N LYS A 709 14.41 -19.45 10.16
CA LYS A 709 13.00 -19.72 10.45
C LYS A 709 12.10 -18.76 9.67
N PHE A 710 11.31 -19.31 8.75
CA PHE A 710 10.31 -18.58 7.98
C PHE A 710 8.91 -18.90 8.47
N LEU A 711 8.04 -17.89 8.53
CA LEU A 711 6.60 -18.09 8.67
C LEU A 711 6.02 -18.22 7.25
N LEU A 712 5.56 -19.43 6.90
CA LEU A 712 5.01 -19.78 5.59
C LEU A 712 3.56 -20.25 5.74
N ILE A 713 2.82 -20.27 4.64
CA ILE A 713 1.43 -20.72 4.61
C ILE A 713 1.37 -22.17 4.13
N ASP A 714 0.74 -23.04 4.91
CA ASP A 714 0.47 -24.42 4.51
C ASP A 714 -0.72 -24.54 3.54
N LYS A 715 -0.98 -25.75 3.06
CA LYS A 715 -2.12 -26.05 2.18
C LYS A 715 -3.49 -25.83 2.81
N ASP A 716 -3.57 -25.79 4.14
CA ASP A 716 -4.79 -25.57 4.90
C ASP A 716 -5.01 -24.06 5.19
N GLY A 717 -4.09 -23.19 4.73
CA GLY A 717 -4.15 -21.74 4.89
C GLY A 717 -3.60 -21.23 6.23
N GLN A 718 -2.96 -22.09 7.02
CA GLN A 718 -2.41 -21.75 8.33
C GLN A 718 -0.95 -21.31 8.21
N THR A 719 -0.53 -20.40 9.10
CA THR A 719 0.86 -19.97 9.17
C THR A 719 1.68 -20.97 9.99
N VAL A 720 2.72 -21.53 9.41
CA VAL A 720 3.60 -22.54 9.99
C VAL A 720 5.04 -22.06 9.94
N GLN A 721 5.77 -22.25 11.04
CA GLN A 721 7.19 -21.91 11.12
C GLN A 721 8.04 -23.04 10.53
N CYS A 722 8.78 -22.75 9.46
CA CYS A 722 9.61 -23.72 8.74
C CYS A 722 11.10 -23.35 8.87
N ALA A 723 11.93 -24.35 9.07
CA ALA A 723 13.38 -24.21 9.07
C ALA A 723 13.95 -24.38 7.65
N ILE A 724 14.38 -23.29 7.02
CA ILE A 724 14.83 -23.25 5.63
C ILE A 724 16.33 -22.97 5.59
N ASN A 725 17.10 -23.88 4.99
CA ASN A 725 18.52 -23.70 4.76
C ASN A 725 18.79 -22.98 3.43
N ILE A 726 19.47 -21.83 3.48
CA ILE A 726 19.83 -21.05 2.28
C ILE A 726 21.29 -21.30 1.92
N LYS A 727 21.52 -21.96 0.78
CA LYS A 727 22.86 -22.26 0.27
C LYS A 727 23.37 -21.17 -0.67
N GLU A 728 23.80 -20.04 -0.11
CA GLU A 728 24.18 -18.84 -0.87
C GLU A 728 25.17 -19.12 -2.02
N LYS A 729 26.19 -19.97 -1.79
CA LYS A 729 27.19 -20.31 -2.83
C LYS A 729 26.57 -20.97 -4.06
N GLU A 730 25.62 -21.89 -3.87
CA GLU A 730 24.93 -22.56 -4.99
C GLU A 730 24.06 -21.56 -5.77
N LEU A 731 23.43 -20.61 -5.06
CA LEU A 731 22.63 -19.53 -5.66
C LEU A 731 23.50 -18.56 -6.49
N ILE A 732 24.68 -18.18 -5.99
CA ILE A 732 25.63 -17.34 -6.72
C ILE A 732 26.11 -18.04 -7.99
N THR A 733 26.52 -19.31 -7.90
CA THR A 733 26.94 -20.09 -9.08
C THR A 733 25.83 -20.18 -10.13
N PHE A 734 24.58 -20.32 -9.71
CA PHE A 734 23.44 -20.29 -10.63
C PHE A 734 23.33 -18.93 -11.35
N LEU A 735 23.42 -17.82 -10.62
CA LEU A 735 23.37 -16.47 -11.20
C LEU A 735 24.51 -16.24 -12.20
N GLU A 736 25.74 -16.59 -11.83
CA GLU A 736 26.93 -16.46 -12.68
C GLU A 736 26.73 -17.19 -14.01
N ASN A 737 26.33 -18.47 -13.96
CA ASN A 737 26.08 -19.26 -15.16
C ASN A 737 24.93 -18.72 -16.01
N ARG A 738 23.82 -18.32 -15.37
CA ARG A 738 22.62 -17.88 -16.09
C ARG A 738 22.82 -16.54 -16.80
N ILE A 739 23.54 -15.61 -16.17
CA ILE A 739 23.89 -14.30 -16.73
C ILE A 739 24.95 -14.44 -17.81
N ARG A 740 25.97 -15.28 -17.60
CA ARG A 740 26.97 -15.61 -18.62
C ARG A 740 26.31 -16.16 -19.88
N GLN A 741 25.36 -17.08 -19.75
CA GLN A 741 24.61 -17.59 -20.90
C GLN A 741 23.85 -16.47 -21.63
N GLY A 742 23.24 -15.53 -20.90
CA GLY A 742 22.55 -14.38 -21.48
C GLY A 742 23.46 -13.47 -22.31
N LEU A 743 24.66 -13.17 -21.79
CA LEU A 743 25.68 -12.41 -22.53
C LEU A 743 26.19 -13.18 -23.75
N LYS A 744 26.41 -14.51 -23.61
CA LYS A 744 26.78 -15.36 -24.74
C LYS A 744 25.74 -15.28 -25.85
N ASP A 745 24.45 -15.41 -25.50
CA ASP A 745 23.35 -15.33 -26.46
C ASP A 745 23.20 -13.92 -27.09
N PHE A 746 23.54 -12.86 -26.35
CA PHE A 746 23.62 -11.48 -26.86
C PHE A 746 24.71 -11.33 -27.92
N PHE A 747 25.93 -11.80 -27.66
CA PHE A 747 27.03 -11.69 -28.62
C PHE A 747 26.83 -12.58 -29.86
N ILE A 748 26.20 -13.75 -29.70
CA ILE A 748 25.80 -14.59 -30.86
C ILE A 748 24.80 -13.84 -31.73
N ALA A 749 23.74 -13.28 -31.14
CA ALA A 749 22.73 -12.55 -31.89
C ALA A 749 23.30 -11.29 -32.56
N MET A 750 24.22 -10.58 -31.89
CA MET A 750 24.96 -9.45 -32.46
C MET A 750 25.76 -9.85 -33.71
N ASN A 751 26.55 -10.93 -33.61
CA ASN A 751 27.36 -11.44 -34.71
C ASN A 751 26.50 -11.80 -35.94
N VAL A 752 25.36 -12.45 -35.70
CA VAL A 752 24.40 -12.82 -36.75
C VAL A 752 23.79 -11.58 -37.40
N ALA A 753 23.31 -10.63 -36.61
CA ALA A 753 22.62 -9.42 -37.11
C ALA A 753 23.53 -8.60 -38.04
N PHE A 754 24.76 -8.31 -37.64
CA PHE A 754 25.69 -7.55 -38.47
C PHE A 754 26.14 -8.32 -39.73
N LYS A 755 26.40 -9.64 -39.64
CA LYS A 755 26.80 -10.45 -40.80
C LYS A 755 25.69 -10.59 -41.84
N GLN A 756 24.44 -10.72 -41.41
CA GLN A 756 23.30 -10.86 -42.33
C GLN A 756 23.05 -9.58 -43.14
N GLN A 757 23.15 -8.40 -42.50
CA GLN A 757 22.85 -7.14 -43.19
C GLN A 757 24.04 -6.55 -43.96
N HIS A 758 25.25 -6.59 -43.40
CA HIS A 758 26.41 -5.86 -43.97
C HIS A 758 27.57 -6.75 -44.43
N GLN A 759 27.40 -8.08 -44.45
CA GLN A 759 28.39 -9.08 -44.91
C GLN A 759 29.75 -9.10 -44.17
N LYS A 760 30.03 -8.11 -43.30
CA LYS A 760 31.22 -8.00 -42.46
C LYS A 760 30.83 -7.42 -41.09
N LEU A 761 31.57 -7.82 -40.06
CA LEU A 761 31.46 -7.26 -38.72
C LEU A 761 32.12 -5.87 -38.65
N PRO A 762 31.53 -4.88 -37.95
CA PRO A 762 32.18 -3.59 -37.70
C PRO A 762 33.48 -3.73 -36.92
N GLU A 763 34.39 -2.76 -37.08
CA GLU A 763 35.66 -2.74 -36.33
C GLU A 763 35.45 -2.39 -34.86
N LEU A 764 34.59 -1.41 -34.57
CA LEU A 764 34.24 -0.95 -33.23
C LEU A 764 32.72 -1.05 -33.02
N ILE A 765 32.28 -1.58 -31.88
CA ILE A 765 30.86 -1.62 -31.51
C ILE A 765 30.67 -1.00 -30.12
N HIS A 766 29.80 0.00 -30.03
CA HIS A 766 29.38 0.62 -28.77
C HIS A 766 28.34 -0.28 -28.08
N ILE A 767 28.72 -0.92 -26.97
CA ILE A 767 27.81 -1.74 -26.17
C ILE A 767 27.15 -0.87 -25.10
N LEU A 768 25.86 -0.59 -25.25
CA LEU A 768 25.05 0.23 -24.37
C LEU A 768 24.35 -0.65 -23.33
N LEU A 769 24.76 -0.56 -22.06
CA LEU A 769 24.12 -1.32 -20.99
C LEU A 769 22.86 -0.62 -20.49
N ALA A 770 21.70 -1.15 -20.86
CA ALA A 770 20.39 -0.68 -20.44
C ALA A 770 19.84 -1.56 -19.30
N GLY A 771 18.80 -1.06 -18.63
CA GLY A 771 18.12 -1.81 -17.58
C GLY A 771 18.92 -1.90 -16.28
N ASN A 772 18.19 -1.89 -15.16
CA ASN A 772 18.83 -1.80 -13.84
C ASN A 772 19.58 -3.07 -13.42
N SER A 773 19.26 -4.23 -14.00
CA SER A 773 19.99 -5.46 -13.71
C SER A 773 21.37 -5.50 -14.37
N SER A 774 21.66 -4.64 -15.35
CA SER A 774 23.01 -4.45 -15.91
C SER A 774 24.01 -3.88 -14.92
N ARG A 775 23.55 -3.28 -13.81
CA ARG A 775 24.40 -2.81 -12.71
C ARG A 775 24.97 -3.95 -11.86
N SER A 776 24.52 -5.18 -12.08
CA SER A 776 25.00 -6.36 -11.35
C SER A 776 26.52 -6.49 -11.48
N ARG A 777 27.17 -6.77 -10.35
CA ARG A 777 28.61 -7.05 -10.32
C ARG A 777 28.99 -8.25 -11.20
N ILE A 778 28.07 -9.20 -11.38
CA ILE A 778 28.30 -10.36 -12.25
C ILE A 778 28.38 -9.92 -13.71
N VAL A 779 27.46 -9.06 -14.17
CA VAL A 779 27.45 -8.52 -15.54
C VAL A 779 28.72 -7.70 -15.80
N LEU A 780 29.01 -6.74 -14.91
CA LEU A 780 30.20 -5.89 -15.02
C LEU A 780 31.50 -6.70 -14.92
N GLY A 781 31.53 -7.76 -14.10
CA GLY A 781 32.65 -8.67 -14.01
C GLY A 781 32.86 -9.48 -15.29
N LEU A 782 31.79 -10.06 -15.86
CA LEU A 782 31.85 -10.77 -17.14
C LEU A 782 32.34 -9.86 -18.27
N LEU A 783 31.90 -8.60 -18.31
CA LEU A 783 32.33 -7.59 -19.30
C LEU A 783 33.69 -6.94 -19.00
N GLY A 784 34.42 -7.39 -17.97
CA GLY A 784 35.75 -6.89 -17.65
C GLY A 784 35.76 -5.40 -17.25
N ARG A 785 34.74 -4.95 -16.53
CA ARG A 785 34.61 -3.58 -16.00
C ARG A 785 34.95 -3.48 -14.50
N LEU A 786 35.33 -4.59 -13.87
CA LEU A 786 35.71 -4.68 -12.46
C LEU A 786 37.06 -5.38 -12.31
N ASP A 787 37.89 -4.92 -11.37
CA ASP A 787 39.29 -5.35 -11.25
C ASP A 787 39.57 -6.46 -10.20
N ASP A 788 38.55 -6.88 -9.44
CA ASP A 788 38.71 -7.89 -8.39
C ASP A 788 38.93 -9.31 -8.95
N GLU A 789 39.52 -10.20 -8.15
CA GLU A 789 39.90 -11.56 -8.60
C GLU A 789 38.72 -12.38 -9.13
N LYS A 790 37.53 -12.27 -8.51
CA LYS A 790 36.34 -12.99 -8.96
C LYS A 790 35.87 -12.46 -10.31
N SER A 791 35.83 -11.14 -10.46
CA SER A 791 35.48 -10.49 -11.72
C SER A 791 36.44 -10.85 -12.86
N LYS A 792 37.75 -10.95 -12.61
CA LYS A 792 38.72 -11.41 -13.60
C LYS A 792 38.49 -12.85 -14.04
N ALA A 793 38.15 -13.74 -13.11
CA ALA A 793 37.79 -15.11 -13.43
C ALA A 793 36.51 -15.19 -14.30
N LEU A 794 35.48 -14.40 -13.96
CA LEU A 794 34.27 -14.27 -14.79
C LEU A 794 34.60 -13.75 -16.19
N HIS A 795 35.40 -12.69 -16.30
CA HIS A 795 35.78 -12.15 -17.60
C HIS A 795 36.49 -13.18 -18.48
N GLN A 796 37.40 -13.98 -17.91
CA GLN A 796 38.09 -15.05 -18.64
C GLN A 796 37.12 -16.12 -19.17
N LEU A 797 36.05 -16.41 -18.43
CA LEU A 797 34.99 -17.33 -18.86
C LEU A 797 34.22 -16.76 -20.06
N LEU A 798 33.92 -15.46 -20.07
CA LEU A 798 33.26 -14.81 -21.20
C LEU A 798 34.19 -14.74 -22.42
N LEU A 799 35.48 -14.40 -22.25
CA LEU A 799 36.45 -14.39 -23.35
C LEU A 799 36.56 -15.76 -24.04
N THR A 800 36.45 -16.84 -23.27
CA THR A 800 36.39 -18.19 -23.82
C THR A 800 35.15 -18.39 -24.69
N ASP A 801 33.98 -17.91 -24.26
CA ASP A 801 32.76 -17.99 -25.08
C ASP A 801 32.86 -17.12 -26.34
N LEU A 802 33.45 -15.93 -26.23
CA LEU A 802 33.61 -15.01 -27.37
C LEU A 802 34.53 -15.60 -28.45
N ALA A 803 35.58 -16.32 -28.06
CA ALA A 803 36.45 -17.04 -29.00
C ALA A 803 35.74 -18.18 -29.75
N GLU A 804 34.59 -18.67 -29.24
CA GLU A 804 33.75 -19.63 -29.97
C GLU A 804 32.77 -18.94 -30.94
N ILE A 805 32.50 -17.64 -30.75
CA ILE A 805 31.51 -16.87 -31.52
C ILE A 805 32.16 -16.12 -32.68
N PHE A 806 33.34 -15.53 -32.44
CA PHE A 806 34.03 -14.65 -33.36
C PHE A 806 35.30 -15.29 -33.89
N GLU A 807 35.49 -15.23 -35.21
CA GLU A 807 36.77 -15.55 -35.84
C GLU A 807 37.82 -14.49 -35.46
N ASP A 808 37.44 -13.22 -35.63
CA ASP A 808 38.14 -12.04 -35.13
C ASP A 808 37.17 -11.24 -34.25
N LEU A 809 37.51 -11.06 -32.97
CA LEU A 809 36.69 -10.30 -32.03
C LEU A 809 36.80 -8.80 -32.37
N PRO A 810 35.68 -8.07 -32.57
CA PRO A 810 35.72 -6.64 -32.82
C PRO A 810 36.11 -5.88 -31.55
N ASP A 811 36.55 -4.63 -31.70
CA ASP A 811 36.73 -3.76 -30.55
C ASP A 811 35.36 -3.45 -29.93
N LEU A 812 35.24 -3.68 -28.62
CA LEU A 812 34.01 -3.48 -27.87
C LEU A 812 34.16 -2.31 -26.90
N GLU A 813 33.45 -1.21 -27.15
CA GLU A 813 33.39 -0.10 -26.21
C GLU A 813 32.18 -0.28 -25.29
N ILE A 814 32.44 -0.74 -24.07
CA ILE A 814 31.39 -0.99 -23.07
C ILE A 814 31.03 0.30 -22.34
N HIS A 815 29.82 0.81 -22.61
CA HIS A 815 29.22 1.94 -21.92
C HIS A 815 28.44 1.44 -20.70
N LEU A 816 28.81 1.92 -19.51
CA LEU A 816 28.17 1.53 -18.25
C LEU A 816 26.71 1.99 -18.19
N PRO A 817 25.86 1.35 -17.35
CA PRO A 817 24.48 1.80 -17.17
C PRO A 817 24.44 3.26 -16.74
N LEU A 818 23.68 4.07 -17.47
CA LEU A 818 23.59 5.51 -17.24
C LEU A 818 23.16 5.82 -15.80
N ASP A 819 23.98 6.58 -15.10
CA ASP A 819 23.75 7.05 -13.74
C ASP A 819 22.93 8.34 -13.70
N ALA A 820 22.27 8.57 -12.57
CA ALA A 820 21.60 9.83 -12.31
C ALA A 820 22.61 10.99 -12.33
N ASP A 821 22.20 12.12 -12.90
CA ASP A 821 23.01 13.33 -12.94
C ASP A 821 22.65 14.25 -11.77
N PRO A 822 23.56 14.49 -10.81
CA PRO A 822 23.29 15.37 -9.67
C PRO A 822 22.95 16.82 -10.06
N LYS A 823 23.29 17.24 -11.29
CA LYS A 823 22.99 18.57 -11.83
C LYS A 823 21.72 18.60 -12.68
N ASN A 824 21.25 17.45 -13.14
CA ASN A 824 20.06 17.32 -13.98
C ASN A 824 19.24 16.08 -13.60
N ALA A 825 18.23 16.26 -12.75
CA ALA A 825 17.32 15.19 -12.31
C ALA A 825 16.51 14.55 -13.46
N TYR A 826 16.50 15.15 -14.65
CA TYR A 826 15.82 14.65 -15.84
C TYR A 826 16.77 14.05 -16.88
N ALA A 827 18.05 13.88 -16.54
CA ALA A 827 18.98 13.18 -17.43
C ALA A 827 18.56 11.71 -17.61
N PRO A 828 18.72 11.14 -18.82
CA PRO A 828 18.53 9.72 -19.04
C PRO A 828 19.39 8.86 -18.13
N THR A 829 18.76 7.88 -17.48
CA THR A 829 19.42 6.84 -16.68
C THR A 829 19.11 5.46 -17.28
N ALA A 830 19.73 4.41 -16.77
CA ALA A 830 19.39 3.02 -17.12
C ALA A 830 17.92 2.65 -16.85
N LYS A 831 17.18 3.45 -16.08
CA LYS A 831 15.77 3.26 -15.75
C LYS A 831 14.83 4.22 -16.47
N THR A 832 15.25 5.47 -16.63
CA THR A 832 14.42 6.54 -17.19
C THR A 832 14.65 6.77 -18.68
N GLY A 833 15.76 6.23 -19.21
CA GLY A 833 16.20 6.44 -20.58
C GLY A 833 15.21 5.95 -21.63
N VAL A 834 14.47 4.87 -21.38
CA VAL A 834 13.43 4.38 -22.29
C VAL A 834 12.34 5.43 -22.49
N ALA A 835 11.73 5.94 -21.41
CA ALA A 835 10.67 6.95 -21.50
C ALA A 835 11.18 8.28 -22.09
N LEU A 836 12.40 8.70 -21.74
CA LEU A 836 13.00 9.93 -22.27
C LEU A 836 13.37 9.81 -23.76
N GLY A 837 13.93 8.68 -24.17
CA GLY A 837 14.24 8.44 -25.57
C GLY A 837 12.99 8.24 -26.43
N LEU A 838 11.92 7.68 -25.86
CA LEU A 838 10.61 7.63 -26.53
C LEU A 838 10.06 9.03 -26.85
N LEU A 839 10.30 10.03 -25.98
CA LEU A 839 9.92 11.42 -26.30
C LEU A 839 10.61 11.92 -27.56
N ARG A 840 11.87 11.52 -27.81
CA ARG A 840 12.64 11.90 -29.00
C ARG A 840 12.18 11.22 -30.28
N LEU A 841 11.34 10.20 -30.17
CA LEU A 841 10.74 9.48 -31.30
C LEU A 841 9.30 9.95 -31.57
N CYS A 842 8.73 10.79 -30.70
CA CYS A 842 7.34 11.21 -30.81
C CYS A 842 7.11 12.08 -32.06
N PRO A 843 5.89 12.14 -32.60
CA PRO A 843 5.57 13.02 -33.72
C PRO A 843 5.96 14.47 -33.43
N GLY A 844 6.69 15.08 -34.37
CA GLY A 844 7.24 16.43 -34.26
C GLY A 844 8.73 16.50 -33.93
N GLU A 845 9.36 15.37 -33.61
CA GLU A 845 10.81 15.25 -33.40
C GLU A 845 11.56 14.87 -34.68
N THR A 846 12.89 15.03 -34.68
CA THR A 846 13.74 14.89 -35.89
C THR A 846 14.63 13.65 -35.91
N LEU A 847 14.42 12.71 -34.98
CA LEU A 847 15.11 11.41 -34.95
C LEU A 847 14.23 10.34 -35.62
N LYS A 848 14.71 9.78 -36.73
CA LYS A 848 14.06 8.68 -37.44
C LYS A 848 14.55 7.34 -36.92
N VAL A 849 13.63 6.38 -36.81
CA VAL A 849 13.95 4.97 -36.54
C VAL A 849 13.55 4.14 -37.76
N VAL A 850 14.52 3.46 -38.37
CA VAL A 850 14.32 2.57 -39.52
C VAL A 850 14.48 1.13 -39.06
N ASN A 851 13.45 0.32 -39.31
CA ASN A 851 13.42 -1.07 -38.87
C ASN A 851 13.54 -2.02 -40.07
N HIS A 852 14.74 -2.53 -40.30
CA HIS A 852 15.03 -3.47 -41.39
C HIS A 852 14.51 -4.90 -41.11
N ALA A 853 14.03 -5.18 -39.89
CA ALA A 853 13.41 -6.46 -39.56
C ALA A 853 11.90 -6.53 -39.92
N ALA A 854 11.29 -5.42 -40.32
CA ALA A 854 9.85 -5.29 -40.57
C ALA A 854 9.46 -5.17 -42.06
N GLU A 855 10.41 -5.02 -42.98
CA GLU A 855 10.10 -4.75 -44.39
C GLU A 855 9.36 -5.90 -45.11
N ASP A 856 9.42 -7.13 -44.58
CA ASP A 856 8.77 -8.31 -45.18
C ASP A 856 7.55 -8.86 -44.41
N ASN A 857 7.27 -8.43 -43.17
CA ASN A 857 6.24 -9.04 -42.31
C ASN A 857 5.42 -8.00 -41.53
N THR A 858 4.08 -8.13 -41.56
CA THR A 858 3.14 -7.27 -40.83
C THR A 858 3.07 -7.55 -39.31
N ASP A 859 3.76 -8.59 -38.82
CA ASP A 859 3.78 -9.04 -37.42
C ASP A 859 5.21 -9.07 -36.86
N SER A 860 5.36 -9.22 -35.53
CA SER A 860 6.67 -9.37 -34.87
C SER A 860 7.55 -10.43 -35.56
N PRO A 861 8.89 -10.26 -35.65
CA PRO A 861 9.76 -11.24 -36.30
C PRO A 861 9.59 -12.66 -35.74
N PHE A 862 9.73 -13.70 -36.57
CA PHE A 862 9.65 -15.10 -36.13
C PHE A 862 10.74 -15.42 -35.10
N GLN A 863 10.39 -16.02 -33.96
CA GLN A 863 11.30 -16.08 -32.80
C GLN A 863 12.04 -17.42 -32.61
N TYR A 864 11.73 -18.43 -33.41
CA TYR A 864 12.21 -19.79 -33.20
C TYR A 864 13.25 -20.22 -34.23
N PHE A 865 14.18 -21.07 -33.79
CA PHE A 865 14.93 -21.95 -34.67
C PHE A 865 14.18 -23.28 -34.74
N ILE A 866 13.93 -23.80 -35.95
CA ILE A 866 13.26 -25.08 -36.15
C ILE A 866 14.11 -25.99 -37.02
N GLY A 867 14.15 -27.27 -36.68
CA GLY A 867 14.92 -28.25 -37.40
C GLY A 867 14.53 -29.68 -37.09
N ALA A 868 15.33 -30.62 -37.59
CA ALA A 868 15.27 -32.03 -37.22
C ALA A 868 16.56 -32.45 -36.50
N PHE A 869 16.47 -33.46 -35.64
CA PHE A 869 17.65 -33.97 -34.94
C PHE A 869 18.45 -34.94 -35.82
N ARG A 870 19.76 -34.73 -35.88
CA ARG A 870 20.72 -35.66 -36.49
C ARG A 870 21.86 -35.91 -35.50
N ARG A 871 22.10 -37.18 -35.15
CA ARG A 871 23.08 -37.56 -34.10
C ARG A 871 22.88 -36.74 -32.83
N ASP A 872 21.62 -36.65 -32.38
CA ASP A 872 21.19 -35.87 -31.21
C ASP A 872 21.54 -34.38 -31.24
N THR A 873 21.80 -33.82 -32.42
CA THR A 873 22.10 -32.40 -32.61
C THR A 873 21.03 -31.78 -33.49
N LEU A 874 20.51 -30.61 -33.11
CA LEU A 874 19.49 -29.89 -33.87
C LEU A 874 20.10 -29.35 -35.17
N GLN A 875 19.57 -29.80 -36.31
CA GLN A 875 19.93 -29.27 -37.62
C GLN A 875 18.87 -28.25 -38.00
N VAL A 876 19.19 -26.97 -37.77
CA VAL A 876 18.28 -25.85 -38.02
C VAL A 876 18.06 -25.70 -39.52
N ALA A 877 16.79 -25.53 -39.90
CA ALA A 877 16.34 -25.28 -41.27
C ALA A 877 15.54 -23.97 -41.38
N ILE A 878 14.85 -23.56 -40.30
CA ILE A 878 14.19 -22.26 -40.19
C ILE A 878 14.90 -21.48 -39.08
N HIS A 879 15.31 -20.25 -39.39
CA HIS A 879 16.00 -19.36 -38.46
C HIS A 879 15.06 -18.31 -37.87
N ARG A 880 15.54 -17.61 -36.84
CA ARG A 880 14.89 -16.40 -36.35
C ARG A 880 14.80 -15.34 -37.44
N GLY A 881 13.70 -14.61 -37.46
CA GLY A 881 13.43 -13.57 -38.45
C GLY A 881 13.16 -14.10 -39.86
N GLN A 882 12.99 -15.43 -40.04
CA GLN A 882 12.65 -16.01 -41.36
C GLN A 882 11.43 -15.29 -41.96
N THR A 883 11.55 -14.92 -43.24
CA THR A 883 10.46 -14.36 -44.04
C THR A 883 9.22 -15.26 -44.00
N TYR A 884 8.04 -14.67 -43.80
CA TYR A 884 6.83 -15.46 -43.75
C TYR A 884 6.51 -16.04 -45.12
N GLN A 885 5.74 -17.13 -45.13
CA GLN A 885 5.31 -17.84 -46.32
C GLN A 885 6.42 -18.54 -47.13
N GLU A 886 7.69 -18.46 -46.71
CA GLU A 886 8.80 -19.16 -47.35
C GLU A 886 8.94 -20.61 -46.84
N TRP A 887 9.05 -21.57 -47.76
CA TRP A 887 9.16 -23.00 -47.43
C TRP A 887 10.62 -23.43 -47.25
N ALA A 888 10.91 -24.05 -46.10
CA ALA A 888 12.18 -24.68 -45.76
C ALA A 888 12.04 -26.20 -45.59
N GLU A 889 13.08 -26.95 -45.97
CA GLU A 889 13.13 -28.41 -45.77
C GLU A 889 13.59 -28.75 -44.35
N LEU A 890 12.73 -29.39 -43.55
CA LEU A 890 13.10 -29.86 -42.21
C LEU A 890 13.86 -31.20 -42.25
N GLY A 891 13.56 -32.04 -43.23
CA GLY A 891 14.24 -33.32 -43.45
C GLY A 891 13.33 -34.49 -43.77
N LYS A 892 13.90 -35.70 -43.74
CA LYS A 892 13.20 -36.94 -44.10
C LYS A 892 12.58 -37.62 -42.88
N PRO A 893 11.30 -38.04 -42.95
CA PRO A 893 10.69 -38.81 -41.87
C PRO A 893 11.27 -40.22 -41.80
N LEU A 894 11.46 -40.73 -40.58
CA LEU A 894 11.89 -42.09 -40.30
C LEU A 894 10.72 -42.89 -39.73
N ASN A 895 10.37 -44.02 -40.36
CA ASN A 895 9.26 -44.89 -39.94
C ASN A 895 7.92 -44.15 -39.72
N GLY A 896 7.59 -43.19 -40.58
CA GLY A 896 6.34 -42.43 -40.47
C GLY A 896 6.41 -41.20 -39.56
N VAL A 897 7.57 -40.90 -38.96
CA VAL A 897 7.71 -39.83 -37.97
C VAL A 897 8.91 -38.94 -38.28
N LEU A 898 8.72 -37.62 -38.23
CA LEU A 898 9.82 -36.67 -38.08
C LEU A 898 9.79 -36.10 -36.65
N VAL A 899 10.91 -36.18 -35.93
CA VAL A 899 11.05 -35.50 -34.65
C VAL A 899 11.52 -34.08 -34.94
N MET A 900 10.58 -33.14 -34.91
CA MET A 900 10.86 -31.72 -35.07
C MET A 900 11.38 -31.17 -33.75
N GLY A 901 12.52 -30.50 -33.78
CA GLY A 901 13.05 -29.73 -32.65
C GLY A 901 12.86 -28.25 -32.89
N TYR A 902 12.54 -27.50 -31.84
CA TYR A 902 12.50 -26.04 -31.90
C TYR A 902 13.02 -25.39 -30.61
N THR A 903 13.62 -24.22 -30.73
CA THR A 903 14.19 -23.49 -29.58
C THR A 903 14.22 -21.97 -29.83
N THR A 904 14.35 -21.21 -28.76
CA THR A 904 14.61 -19.76 -28.76
C THR A 904 16.02 -19.43 -28.22
N SER A 905 16.93 -20.40 -28.12
CA SER A 905 18.32 -20.08 -27.80
C SER A 905 19.03 -19.53 -29.03
N SER A 906 19.74 -18.39 -28.89
CA SER A 906 20.61 -17.86 -29.96
C SER A 906 21.73 -18.85 -30.31
N SER A 907 22.10 -19.73 -29.38
CA SER A 907 23.10 -20.78 -29.60
C SER A 907 22.76 -21.71 -30.78
N ALA A 908 21.48 -21.84 -31.15
CA ALA A 908 21.06 -22.60 -32.34
C ALA A 908 21.48 -21.97 -33.68
N ALA A 909 21.89 -20.69 -33.70
CA ALA A 909 22.42 -20.06 -34.90
C ALA A 909 23.82 -20.59 -35.28
N LEU A 910 24.54 -21.16 -34.31
CA LEU A 910 25.85 -21.78 -34.53
C LEU A 910 25.67 -23.27 -34.82
N GLU A 911 26.37 -23.77 -35.83
CA GLU A 911 26.28 -25.18 -36.21
C GLU A 911 26.67 -26.12 -35.05
N ASN A 912 25.84 -27.13 -34.84
CA ASN A 912 26.06 -28.22 -33.89
C ASN A 912 26.17 -27.84 -32.40
N GLN A 913 25.74 -26.64 -32.01
CA GLN A 913 25.80 -26.18 -30.60
C GLN A 913 24.59 -26.62 -29.75
N VAL A 914 23.46 -26.96 -30.36
CA VAL A 914 22.24 -27.33 -29.64
C VAL A 914 21.97 -28.82 -29.76
N LYS A 915 21.91 -29.50 -28.62
CA LYS A 915 21.65 -30.94 -28.52
C LYS A 915 20.22 -31.24 -28.11
N ARG A 916 19.82 -32.45 -28.44
CA ARG A 916 18.54 -33.03 -28.05
C ARG A 916 18.47 -33.16 -26.52
N GLY A 917 17.43 -32.60 -25.91
CA GLY A 917 17.24 -32.59 -24.46
C GLY A 917 17.96 -31.45 -23.73
N ASP A 918 18.66 -30.55 -24.43
CA ASP A 918 19.18 -29.34 -23.81
C ASP A 918 18.04 -28.47 -23.27
N LYS A 919 18.31 -27.75 -22.18
CA LYS A 919 17.33 -26.85 -21.55
C LYS A 919 16.84 -25.80 -22.56
N GLY A 920 15.53 -25.69 -22.74
CA GLY A 920 14.92 -24.74 -23.69
C GLY A 920 14.82 -25.25 -25.13
N VAL A 921 15.10 -26.54 -25.37
CA VAL A 921 14.84 -27.24 -26.63
C VAL A 921 13.58 -28.08 -26.48
N PHE A 922 12.62 -27.86 -27.37
CA PHE A 922 11.34 -28.55 -27.38
C PHE A 922 11.25 -29.51 -28.56
N GLU A 923 10.52 -30.61 -28.38
CA GLU A 923 10.32 -31.62 -29.40
C GLU A 923 8.84 -31.79 -29.73
N GLN A 924 8.56 -31.98 -31.02
CA GLN A 924 7.25 -32.36 -31.49
C GLN A 924 7.35 -33.51 -32.49
N ASN A 925 6.69 -34.62 -32.15
CA ASN A 925 6.63 -35.79 -33.00
C ASN A 925 5.59 -35.61 -34.11
N LEU A 926 6.06 -35.35 -35.33
CA LEU A 926 5.21 -35.22 -36.51
C LEU A 926 4.90 -36.61 -37.05
N ARG A 927 3.75 -37.18 -36.65
CA ARG A 927 3.24 -38.45 -37.20
C ARG A 927 2.56 -38.21 -38.54
N LEU A 928 3.14 -38.79 -39.59
CA LEU A 928 2.74 -38.62 -40.99
C LEU A 928 1.98 -39.86 -41.47
N SER A 929 0.97 -39.63 -42.32
CA SER A 929 0.10 -40.67 -42.88
C SER A 929 0.34 -40.84 -44.39
N GLY A 930 -0.03 -42.00 -44.93
CA GLY A 930 0.10 -42.33 -46.35
C GLY A 930 1.47 -42.90 -46.75
N ASN A 931 1.71 -43.01 -48.07
CA ASN A 931 3.01 -43.43 -48.59
C ASN A 931 4.01 -42.27 -48.49
N ILE A 932 4.91 -42.34 -47.53
CA ILE A 932 5.95 -41.33 -47.28
C ILE A 932 7.31 -41.69 -47.88
N GLN A 933 7.39 -42.78 -48.66
CA GLN A 933 8.65 -43.22 -49.25
C GLN A 933 9.14 -42.20 -50.27
N GLY A 934 10.31 -41.61 -50.03
CA GLY A 934 10.89 -40.57 -50.88
C GLY A 934 10.39 -39.15 -50.59
N HIS A 935 9.41 -38.97 -49.71
CA HIS A 935 8.92 -37.65 -49.30
C HIS A 935 9.80 -37.04 -48.20
N LYS A 936 9.81 -35.71 -48.14
CA LYS A 936 10.44 -34.87 -47.13
C LYS A 936 9.37 -34.03 -46.43
N VAL A 937 9.68 -33.56 -45.23
CA VAL A 937 8.85 -32.59 -44.51
C VAL A 937 9.36 -31.20 -44.82
N PHE A 938 8.45 -30.32 -45.22
CA PHE A 938 8.69 -28.90 -45.41
C PHE A 938 7.88 -28.11 -44.39
N ALA A 939 8.39 -26.95 -44.01
CA ALA A 939 7.70 -26.03 -43.12
C ALA A 939 7.85 -24.59 -43.63
N LYS A 940 6.82 -23.77 -43.44
CA LYS A 940 6.88 -22.32 -43.66
C LYS A 940 6.32 -21.58 -42.45
N VAL A 941 6.81 -20.37 -42.23
CA VAL A 941 6.33 -19.51 -41.13
C VAL A 941 5.02 -18.84 -41.55
N LEU A 942 4.04 -18.82 -40.65
CA LEU A 942 2.76 -18.14 -40.85
C LEU A 942 2.62 -16.89 -39.98
N SER A 943 3.13 -16.94 -38.75
CA SER A 943 3.06 -15.87 -37.74
C SER A 943 4.22 -16.02 -36.75
N PRO A 944 4.41 -15.12 -35.76
CA PRO A 944 5.58 -15.14 -34.87
C PRO A 944 5.80 -16.46 -34.10
N ASN A 945 4.74 -17.25 -33.94
CA ASN A 945 4.73 -18.53 -33.24
C ASN A 945 3.95 -19.64 -33.97
N GLU A 946 3.69 -19.51 -35.28
CA GLU A 946 2.99 -20.54 -36.06
C GLU A 946 3.77 -20.92 -37.32
N ILE A 947 3.75 -22.23 -37.60
CA ILE A 947 4.25 -22.77 -38.86
C ILE A 947 3.20 -23.64 -39.53
N GLU A 948 3.20 -23.63 -40.87
CA GLU A 948 2.54 -24.65 -41.67
C GLU A 948 3.55 -25.72 -42.04
N ILE A 949 3.19 -26.98 -41.88
CA ILE A 949 4.00 -28.11 -42.33
C ILE A 949 3.29 -28.88 -43.44
N CYS A 950 4.07 -29.46 -44.35
CA CYS A 950 3.58 -30.39 -45.36
C CYS A 950 4.60 -31.49 -45.69
N THR A 951 4.17 -32.48 -46.46
CA THR A 951 5.05 -33.51 -47.04
C THR A 951 4.95 -33.52 -48.56
N ALA A 952 6.10 -33.53 -49.22
CA ALA A 952 6.24 -33.55 -50.68
C ALA A 952 7.54 -34.24 -51.10
N GLN A 953 7.70 -34.59 -52.39
CA GLN A 953 8.96 -35.18 -52.89
C GLN A 953 10.03 -34.10 -53.12
N SER A 954 9.61 -32.90 -53.52
CA SER A 954 10.49 -31.75 -53.77
C SER A 954 9.82 -30.42 -53.40
N LEU A 955 10.61 -29.36 -53.32
CA LEU A 955 10.11 -27.99 -53.10
C LEU A 955 9.20 -27.54 -54.27
N ASP A 956 9.51 -27.94 -55.50
CA ASP A 956 8.68 -27.67 -56.68
C ASP A 956 7.27 -28.25 -56.53
N ASP A 957 7.15 -29.44 -55.95
CA ASP A 957 5.86 -30.09 -55.70
C ASP A 957 5.06 -29.34 -54.63
N VAL A 958 5.74 -28.74 -53.64
CA VAL A 958 5.11 -27.85 -52.65
C VAL A 958 4.53 -26.62 -53.35
N HIS A 959 5.29 -25.96 -54.23
CA HIS A 959 4.81 -24.81 -55.00
C HIS A 959 3.66 -25.16 -55.97
N ARG A 960 3.63 -26.40 -56.48
CA ARG A 960 2.52 -26.94 -57.29
C ARG A 960 1.33 -27.44 -56.46
N GLN A 961 1.35 -27.24 -55.14
CA GLN A 961 0.33 -27.72 -54.19
C GLN A 961 0.11 -29.25 -54.20
N GLN A 962 1.10 -30.02 -54.64
CA GLN A 962 1.09 -31.49 -54.63
C GLN A 962 1.63 -32.00 -53.28
N THR A 963 0.90 -31.67 -52.22
CA THR A 963 1.31 -31.88 -50.84
C THR A 963 0.41 -32.87 -50.12
N ASN A 964 0.95 -33.54 -49.10
CA ASN A 964 0.21 -34.36 -48.16
C ASN A 964 0.52 -33.92 -46.72
N ASN A 965 -0.29 -34.34 -45.74
CA ASN A 965 -0.05 -34.08 -44.31
C ASN A 965 0.03 -32.58 -43.93
N ASN A 966 -0.73 -31.72 -44.63
CA ASN A 966 -0.79 -30.28 -44.35
C ASN A 966 -1.37 -30.02 -42.95
N ARG A 967 -0.64 -29.32 -42.09
CA ARG A 967 -1.06 -28.99 -40.73
C ARG A 967 -0.42 -27.68 -40.28
N ILE A 968 -1.18 -26.90 -39.49
CA ILE A 968 -0.64 -25.75 -38.77
C ILE A 968 -0.22 -26.21 -37.38
N ILE A 969 0.94 -25.73 -36.93
CA ILE A 969 1.50 -26.00 -35.61
C ILE A 969 1.71 -24.67 -34.90
N GLN A 970 1.07 -24.53 -33.74
CA GLN A 970 1.41 -23.50 -32.77
C GLN A 970 2.67 -23.92 -32.01
N LEU A 971 3.64 -23.03 -31.95
CA LEU A 971 4.81 -23.15 -31.10
C LEU A 971 4.52 -22.44 -29.77
N SER A 972 4.84 -23.11 -28.67
CA SER A 972 4.71 -22.56 -27.33
C SER A 972 5.85 -23.07 -26.46
N ILE A 973 6.33 -22.22 -25.57
CA ILE A 973 7.40 -22.53 -24.60
C ILE A 973 6.76 -22.85 -23.25
#